data_AF-A0A9E4AKC8-F1
#
_entry.id   AF-A0A9E4AKC8-F1
#
_cell.length_a   1.000
_cell.length_b   1.000
_cell.length_c   1.000
_cell.angle_alpha   90.00
_cell.angle_beta   90.00
_cell.angle_gamma   90.00
#
_symmetry.space_group_name_H-M   'P 1'
#
loop_
_entity.id
_entity.type
_entity.pdbx_description
1 polymer ?
#
loop_
_entity_poly.entity_id
_entity_poly.type
_entity_poly.pdbx_seq_one_letter_code
_entity_poly.pdbx_strand_id
1 'polypeptide(L)'
;MANVRVKTEAEVVTSVRETVGRAQRHIWSQQHPDGYWWGELESNPTMEAEYLMLTYFLDVVDAARWRKLVNFILSKQRDDGSWGQYLDSPGNLSTSVECYFALKLAGVSADAPNMVRARNFILSKGGVPRVRIFTKIWLSMFGQWDWKGTPAMPPELMFLPNWSPFNLYEFASWARATIVPLFIVLTGRPVKPIPESAKIGELFPEPRDQTDYSLPRPSSLWSWRGVFHVTDKLLRLYERSPIKPGRGLAISKAVEWMLSRQEADGCWGGIQPPWVYSLIALKHLGYSMDHPVMKKGLEAFERYAIEEEDTFRVQACISPVWDTALVAIALLDSGVAPDDPRIQQAGRWLVKNQILNGGDWQVKNRKALPGGWAFEFDNDNYPDLDDVSEVIMALNAIRQQGDDERRRTQSIKLGADWLLSMQSSNGGWAAFDKDNTKAYIAKIPFADFGEALDPPSADVTAHVVEMMGKLGLERDLPAVKRAYRYIRDEQEPDGAWFGRWGVNYIYGTGAVLPALAAIGEDMSQEYVTRAIDWVVDHQNDDGGWGESCGSYVDPTLRGVGPSTASQTAWALLALLAGLERDALHHRAVIRGVRYLMDTQQEDGSWDEPYFTGTGFPGYGVGERLARLPGPGEEGYQGLDMPVGFMINYHMYRNLWPLLALGRYLDLAGGKIPGDRSLDAGVPHNNGPTGGRAKMMEDRFIRETDTDRLAKSRNGGANGAGDPTAGPALGPALEKSDMGRLGQGLVVKDYCLKMQATRHTEFMDITEQVRSCVADSGVTHGFVVVFSKHTTAAVKLNENEPLLVEDMESLLERLSPRHAEYRHNDFSVRTVNMNPDEVPNGHAHCQHLFLGTSETIPIVDGAMRFGTYQSIFFIELDHPRPREVVVQVLGQ
;
A
#
# COMPACT_ATOMS: atom_id res chain seq x y z
N MET A 1 -57.65 -7.39 8.06
CA MET A 1 -56.49 -7.64 8.94
C MET A 1 -56.21 -9.14 8.90
N ALA A 2 -55.06 -9.54 8.36
CA ALA A 2 -54.60 -10.94 8.48
C ALA A 2 -53.73 -11.04 9.74
N ASN A 3 -53.85 -12.14 10.50
CA ASN A 3 -53.01 -12.36 11.67
C ASN A 3 -51.58 -12.70 11.23
N VAL A 4 -50.68 -11.72 11.27
CA VAL A 4 -49.24 -11.96 11.14
C VAL A 4 -48.79 -12.74 12.37
N ARG A 5 -48.60 -14.05 12.22
CA ARG A 5 -48.03 -14.92 13.28
C ARG A 5 -46.59 -14.48 13.51
N VAL A 6 -46.33 -13.96 14.71
CA VAL A 6 -44.96 -13.67 15.16
C VAL A 6 -44.18 -15.00 15.20
N LYS A 7 -43.07 -15.08 14.44
CA LYS A 7 -42.14 -16.23 14.50
C LYS A 7 -41.55 -16.32 15.91
N THR A 8 -41.54 -17.52 16.47
CA THR A 8 -40.77 -17.87 17.66
C THR A 8 -39.26 -17.78 17.37
N GLU A 9 -38.44 -17.67 18.42
CA GLU A 9 -36.98 -17.59 18.29
C GLU A 9 -36.38 -18.77 17.52
N ALA A 10 -36.89 -19.99 17.75
CA ALA A 10 -36.50 -21.18 16.99
C ALA A 10 -36.86 -21.08 15.49
N GLU A 11 -38.05 -20.58 15.15
CA GLU A 11 -38.45 -20.34 13.75
C GLU A 11 -37.60 -19.24 13.08
N VAL A 12 -37.12 -18.24 13.85
CA VAL A 12 -36.15 -17.25 13.37
C VAL A 12 -34.79 -17.92 13.12
N VAL A 13 -34.23 -18.64 14.08
CA VAL A 13 -32.93 -19.32 13.94
C VAL A 13 -32.91 -20.29 12.74
N THR A 14 -33.98 -21.05 12.51
CA THR A 14 -34.10 -21.88 11.29
C THR A 14 -34.11 -21.03 10.01
N SER A 15 -34.86 -19.93 9.99
CA SER A 15 -34.89 -19.02 8.83
C SER A 15 -33.51 -18.40 8.54
N VAL A 16 -32.73 -18.07 9.57
CA VAL A 16 -31.37 -17.55 9.41
C VAL A 16 -30.42 -18.62 8.85
N ARG A 17 -30.52 -19.89 9.30
CA ARG A 17 -29.71 -20.99 8.72
C ARG A 17 -29.97 -21.19 7.23
N GLU A 18 -31.21 -21.04 6.78
CA GLU A 18 -31.55 -21.10 5.35
C GLU A 18 -30.96 -19.93 4.57
N THR A 19 -30.98 -18.74 5.16
CA THR A 19 -30.45 -17.47 4.60
C THR A 19 -28.92 -17.51 4.47
N VAL A 20 -28.22 -17.95 5.53
CA VAL A 20 -26.79 -18.25 5.52
C VAL A 20 -26.47 -19.32 4.49
N GLY A 21 -27.25 -20.40 4.43
CA GLY A 21 -27.05 -21.47 3.44
C GLY A 21 -27.21 -21.01 1.99
N ARG A 22 -28.07 -20.01 1.71
CA ARG A 22 -28.15 -19.35 0.38
C ARG A 22 -26.90 -18.49 0.12
N ALA A 23 -26.52 -17.62 1.06
CA ALA A 23 -25.36 -16.73 0.94
C ALA A 23 -24.04 -17.50 0.73
N GLN A 24 -23.84 -18.59 1.48
CA GLN A 24 -22.70 -19.49 1.27
C GLN A 24 -22.67 -20.05 -0.16
N ARG A 25 -23.81 -20.47 -0.73
CA ARG A 25 -23.85 -20.97 -2.13
C ARG A 25 -23.56 -19.89 -3.16
N HIS A 26 -24.07 -18.66 -2.96
CA HIS A 26 -23.76 -17.53 -3.83
C HIS A 26 -22.25 -17.24 -3.82
N ILE A 27 -21.65 -17.04 -2.64
CA ILE A 27 -20.21 -16.79 -2.48
C ILE A 27 -19.38 -17.97 -3.02
N TRP A 28 -19.79 -19.22 -2.83
CA TRP A 28 -19.10 -20.37 -3.42
C TRP A 28 -19.14 -20.42 -4.95
N SER A 29 -20.10 -19.76 -5.61
CA SER A 29 -20.14 -19.65 -7.07
C SER A 29 -19.16 -18.60 -7.62
N GLN A 30 -18.64 -17.73 -6.77
CA GLN A 30 -17.73 -16.61 -7.11
C GLN A 30 -16.24 -16.93 -6.85
N GLN A 31 -15.91 -18.08 -6.24
CA GLN A 31 -14.51 -18.41 -5.96
C GLN A 31 -13.75 -18.68 -7.27
N HIS A 32 -12.67 -17.95 -7.50
CA HIS A 32 -11.78 -18.19 -8.64
C HIS A 32 -11.12 -19.58 -8.53
N PRO A 33 -10.87 -20.30 -9.64
CA PRO A 33 -10.23 -21.63 -9.62
C PRO A 33 -8.86 -21.73 -8.93
N ASP A 34 -8.19 -20.61 -8.64
CA ASP A 34 -6.95 -20.56 -7.83
C ASP A 34 -7.21 -20.53 -6.31
N GLY A 35 -8.42 -20.18 -5.86
CA GLY A 35 -8.86 -20.19 -4.46
C GLY A 35 -9.30 -18.85 -3.88
N TYR A 36 -9.17 -17.75 -4.64
CA TYR A 36 -9.45 -16.39 -4.18
C TYR A 36 -10.86 -15.89 -4.54
N TRP A 37 -11.28 -14.78 -3.94
CA TRP A 37 -12.41 -13.96 -4.36
C TRP A 37 -11.92 -12.56 -4.71
N TRP A 38 -12.67 -11.87 -5.58
CA TRP A 38 -12.39 -10.53 -6.03
C TRP A 38 -13.68 -9.95 -6.60
N GLY A 39 -14.20 -8.88 -6.01
CA GLY A 39 -15.33 -8.12 -6.55
C GLY A 39 -14.89 -6.92 -7.38
N GLU A 40 -15.86 -6.29 -8.03
CA GLU A 40 -15.65 -4.95 -8.59
C GLU A 40 -15.39 -3.94 -7.46
N LEU A 41 -14.34 -3.13 -7.64
CA LEU A 41 -14.04 -1.97 -6.81
C LEU A 41 -14.44 -0.69 -7.55
N GLU A 42 -15.74 -0.40 -7.51
CA GLU A 42 -16.33 0.74 -8.21
C GLU A 42 -15.96 2.07 -7.50
N SER A 43 -15.73 3.13 -8.28
CA SER A 43 -15.50 4.48 -7.75
C SER A 43 -16.31 5.53 -8.53
N ASN A 44 -15.66 6.49 -9.19
CA ASN A 44 -16.34 7.56 -9.93
C ASN A 44 -15.73 7.77 -11.33
N PRO A 45 -16.48 8.36 -12.29
CA PRO A 45 -16.15 8.29 -13.72
C PRO A 45 -14.94 9.13 -14.17
N THR A 46 -14.17 9.72 -13.25
CA THR A 46 -12.84 10.24 -13.59
C THR A 46 -11.89 9.14 -14.04
N MET A 47 -12.02 7.89 -13.56
CA MET A 47 -11.12 6.80 -13.95
C MET A 47 -11.18 6.51 -15.46
N GLU A 48 -12.38 6.44 -16.04
CA GLU A 48 -12.58 6.24 -17.48
C GLU A 48 -12.23 7.49 -18.29
N ALA A 49 -12.56 8.68 -17.78
CA ALA A 49 -12.22 9.94 -18.43
C ALA A 49 -10.70 10.13 -18.54
N GLU A 50 -9.97 9.83 -17.46
CA GLU A 50 -8.51 9.89 -17.38
C GLU A 50 -7.84 8.77 -18.19
N TYR A 51 -8.41 7.55 -18.26
CA TYR A 51 -7.93 6.48 -19.15
C TYR A 51 -8.11 6.83 -20.64
N LEU A 52 -9.22 7.48 -21.01
CA LEU A 52 -9.45 7.97 -22.37
C LEU A 52 -8.45 9.08 -22.73
N MET A 53 -8.19 10.02 -21.80
CA MET A 53 -7.13 11.02 -21.96
C MET A 53 -5.73 10.38 -22.05
N LEU A 54 -5.42 9.38 -21.24
CA LEU A 54 -4.14 8.65 -21.23
C LEU A 54 -3.88 7.95 -22.56
N THR A 55 -4.83 7.16 -23.05
CA THR A 55 -4.70 6.43 -24.33
C THR A 55 -4.51 7.38 -25.51
N TYR A 56 -5.16 8.55 -25.50
CA TYR A 56 -4.89 9.62 -26.47
C TYR A 56 -3.48 10.21 -26.33
N PHE A 57 -3.05 10.54 -25.12
CA PHE A 57 -1.73 11.12 -24.85
C PHE A 57 -0.60 10.18 -25.31
N LEU A 58 -0.74 8.89 -25.02
CA LEU A 58 0.24 7.84 -25.32
C LEU A 58 0.25 7.35 -26.79
N ASP A 59 -0.68 7.79 -27.64
CA ASP A 59 -0.86 7.32 -29.03
C ASP A 59 -1.34 5.85 -29.17
N VAL A 60 -2.14 5.36 -28.21
CA VAL A 60 -2.64 3.96 -28.16
C VAL A 60 -4.17 3.90 -28.10
N VAL A 61 -4.84 4.66 -28.97
CA VAL A 61 -6.30 4.76 -29.03
C VAL A 61 -6.92 3.51 -29.64
N ASP A 62 -7.76 2.81 -28.87
CA ASP A 62 -8.68 1.79 -29.36
C ASP A 62 -10.09 2.39 -29.53
N ALA A 63 -10.59 2.42 -30.77
CA ALA A 63 -11.89 3.00 -31.09
C ALA A 63 -13.10 2.19 -30.57
N ALA A 64 -12.96 0.87 -30.40
CA ALA A 64 -14.01 0.01 -29.86
C ALA A 64 -14.12 0.18 -28.34
N ARG A 65 -13.00 0.23 -27.62
CA ARG A 65 -12.97 0.55 -26.18
C ARG A 65 -13.38 2.00 -25.92
N TRP A 66 -12.99 2.96 -26.76
CA TRP A 66 -13.46 4.34 -26.66
C TRP A 66 -14.99 4.46 -26.76
N ARG A 67 -15.64 3.70 -27.66
CA ARG A 67 -17.11 3.61 -27.71
C ARG A 67 -17.70 3.11 -26.38
N LYS A 68 -17.10 2.07 -25.79
CA LYS A 68 -17.53 1.48 -24.52
C LYS A 68 -17.30 2.39 -23.29
N LEU A 69 -16.18 3.12 -23.27
CA LEU A 69 -15.87 4.17 -22.29
C LEU A 69 -16.88 5.33 -22.38
N VAL A 70 -17.18 5.81 -23.60
CA VAL A 70 -18.20 6.85 -23.83
C VAL A 70 -19.58 6.38 -23.33
N ASN A 71 -19.97 5.15 -23.61
CA ASN A 71 -21.22 4.58 -23.10
C ASN A 71 -21.26 4.54 -21.56
N PHE A 72 -20.18 4.10 -20.90
CA PHE A 72 -20.12 4.05 -19.43
C PHE A 72 -20.15 5.44 -18.79
N ILE A 73 -19.34 6.38 -19.29
CA ILE A 73 -19.35 7.77 -18.80
C ILE A 73 -20.76 8.35 -18.96
N LEU A 74 -21.44 8.12 -20.09
CA LEU A 74 -22.81 8.60 -20.28
C LEU A 74 -23.84 7.91 -19.39
N SER A 75 -23.69 6.62 -19.06
CA SER A 75 -24.60 5.92 -18.15
C SER A 75 -24.49 6.38 -16.68
N LYS A 76 -23.37 7.01 -16.31
CA LYS A 76 -23.16 7.66 -15.00
C LYS A 76 -23.58 9.16 -14.98
N GLN A 77 -24.11 9.72 -16.07
CA GLN A 77 -24.55 11.12 -16.11
C GLN A 77 -25.89 11.32 -15.39
N ARG A 78 -25.98 12.36 -14.55
CA ARG A 78 -27.21 12.76 -13.81
C ARG A 78 -28.16 13.59 -14.69
N ASP A 79 -29.41 13.74 -14.25
CA ASP A 79 -30.46 14.48 -14.98
C ASP A 79 -30.09 15.95 -15.25
N ASP A 80 -29.41 16.62 -14.32
CA ASP A 80 -28.89 17.99 -14.50
C ASP A 80 -27.70 18.09 -15.47
N GLY A 81 -27.21 16.94 -15.96
CA GLY A 81 -26.05 16.80 -16.84
C GLY A 81 -24.71 16.65 -16.13
N SER A 82 -24.69 16.64 -14.79
CA SER A 82 -23.48 16.50 -13.99
C SER A 82 -23.04 15.04 -13.80
N TRP A 83 -21.86 14.87 -13.21
CA TRP A 83 -21.34 13.62 -12.67
C TRP A 83 -20.91 13.83 -11.21
N GLY A 84 -21.10 12.81 -10.36
CA GLY A 84 -20.86 12.86 -8.92
C GLY A 84 -19.63 12.07 -8.44
N GLN A 85 -19.42 12.01 -7.12
CA GLN A 85 -18.35 11.25 -6.46
C GLN A 85 -18.79 9.84 -5.99
N TYR A 86 -20.08 9.66 -5.74
CA TYR A 86 -20.73 8.42 -5.30
C TYR A 86 -22.19 8.41 -5.76
N LEU A 87 -22.92 7.30 -5.61
CA LEU A 87 -24.36 7.25 -5.92
C LEU A 87 -25.13 8.35 -5.15
N ASP A 88 -26.01 9.05 -5.85
CA ASP A 88 -26.83 10.16 -5.33
C ASP A 88 -26.13 11.38 -4.74
N SER A 89 -24.80 11.42 -4.78
CA SER A 89 -24.04 12.66 -4.59
C SER A 89 -24.51 13.77 -5.56
N PRO A 90 -24.61 15.03 -5.11
CA PRO A 90 -24.82 16.16 -6.01
C PRO A 90 -23.66 16.29 -7.00
N GLY A 91 -23.92 16.92 -8.15
CA GLY A 91 -22.92 17.11 -9.19
C GLY A 91 -21.61 17.73 -8.69
N ASN A 92 -20.51 17.09 -9.04
CA ASN A 92 -19.14 17.52 -8.76
C ASN A 92 -18.56 18.23 -9.98
N LEU A 93 -18.02 19.44 -9.80
CA LEU A 93 -17.48 20.26 -10.89
C LEU A 93 -16.28 19.61 -11.58
N SER A 94 -15.32 19.08 -10.82
CA SER A 94 -14.07 18.52 -11.37
C SER A 94 -14.36 17.26 -12.19
N THR A 95 -15.11 16.32 -11.62
CA THR A 95 -15.58 15.10 -12.32
C THR A 95 -16.35 15.45 -13.59
N SER A 96 -17.25 16.44 -13.53
CA SER A 96 -18.05 16.84 -14.69
C SER A 96 -17.22 17.46 -15.81
N VAL A 97 -16.18 18.25 -15.50
CA VAL A 97 -15.27 18.82 -16.50
C VAL A 97 -14.40 17.75 -17.15
N GLU A 98 -13.91 16.78 -16.38
CA GLU A 98 -13.12 15.66 -16.90
C GLU A 98 -13.97 14.76 -17.82
N CYS A 99 -15.18 14.39 -17.39
CA CYS A 99 -16.13 13.62 -18.20
C CYS A 99 -16.51 14.36 -19.50
N TYR A 100 -16.89 15.64 -19.42
CA TYR A 100 -17.21 16.45 -20.60
C TYR A 100 -16.03 16.53 -21.58
N PHE A 101 -14.82 16.74 -21.08
CA PHE A 101 -13.65 16.84 -21.94
C PHE A 101 -13.30 15.49 -22.60
N ALA A 102 -13.34 14.38 -21.86
CA ALA A 102 -13.13 13.04 -22.42
C ALA A 102 -14.17 12.69 -23.51
N LEU A 103 -15.45 13.00 -23.27
CA LEU A 103 -16.52 12.83 -24.26
C LEU A 103 -16.27 13.67 -25.52
N LYS A 104 -15.84 14.94 -25.38
CA LYS A 104 -15.47 15.78 -26.53
C LYS A 104 -14.21 15.30 -27.26
N LEU A 105 -13.23 14.76 -26.55
CA LEU A 105 -12.03 14.16 -27.12
C LEU A 105 -12.35 12.89 -27.93
N ALA A 106 -13.34 12.11 -27.47
CA ALA A 106 -13.93 10.98 -28.20
C ALA A 106 -14.87 11.40 -29.36
N GLY A 107 -15.11 12.69 -29.58
CA GLY A 107 -15.90 13.22 -30.70
C GLY A 107 -17.38 13.47 -30.42
N VAL A 108 -17.85 13.39 -29.17
CA VAL A 108 -19.23 13.75 -28.81
C VAL A 108 -19.43 15.27 -28.98
N SER A 109 -20.45 15.67 -29.73
CA SER A 109 -20.73 17.08 -30.02
C SER A 109 -21.12 17.87 -28.76
N ALA A 110 -20.56 19.08 -28.62
CA ALA A 110 -20.95 20.04 -27.58
C ALA A 110 -22.42 20.49 -27.67
N ASP A 111 -23.09 20.26 -28.80
CA ASP A 111 -24.51 20.58 -29.00
C ASP A 111 -25.45 19.39 -28.71
N ALA A 112 -24.91 18.22 -28.37
CA ALA A 112 -25.71 17.07 -27.98
C ALA A 112 -26.44 17.35 -26.64
N PRO A 113 -27.71 16.94 -26.44
CA PRO A 113 -28.51 17.40 -25.29
C PRO A 113 -27.92 17.07 -23.91
N ASN A 114 -27.21 15.95 -23.79
CA ASN A 114 -26.38 15.56 -22.63
C ASN A 114 -25.24 16.55 -22.36
N MET A 115 -24.53 16.96 -23.40
CA MET A 115 -23.40 17.91 -23.31
C MET A 115 -23.89 19.33 -23.01
N VAL A 116 -25.04 19.75 -23.56
CA VAL A 116 -25.64 21.05 -23.25
C VAL A 116 -26.00 21.16 -21.77
N ARG A 117 -26.60 20.11 -21.17
CA ARG A 117 -26.88 20.08 -19.72
C ARG A 117 -25.59 20.13 -18.90
N ALA A 118 -24.60 19.28 -19.22
CA ALA A 118 -23.29 19.28 -18.58
C ALA A 118 -22.59 20.65 -18.59
N ARG A 119 -22.57 21.33 -19.75
CA ARG A 119 -22.01 22.68 -19.88
C ARG A 119 -22.72 23.68 -18.98
N ASN A 120 -24.06 23.65 -18.96
CA ASN A 120 -24.84 24.57 -18.13
C ASN A 120 -24.57 24.35 -16.63
N PHE A 121 -24.49 23.08 -16.20
CA PHE A 121 -24.08 22.73 -14.84
C PHE A 121 -22.66 23.23 -14.52
N ILE A 122 -21.67 22.92 -15.36
CA ILE A 122 -20.26 23.31 -15.19
C ILE A 122 -20.12 24.83 -15.06
N LEU A 123 -20.79 25.60 -15.94
CA LEU A 123 -20.78 27.06 -15.89
C LEU A 123 -21.47 27.61 -14.61
N SER A 124 -22.57 26.98 -14.15
CA SER A 124 -23.25 27.37 -12.91
C SER A 124 -22.37 27.22 -11.65
N LYS A 125 -21.42 26.27 -11.67
CA LYS A 125 -20.40 26.05 -10.62
C LYS A 125 -19.13 26.89 -10.82
N GLY A 126 -19.08 27.77 -11.82
CA GLY A 126 -17.95 28.66 -12.11
C GLY A 126 -16.89 28.12 -13.08
N GLY A 127 -17.18 27.01 -13.78
CA GLY A 127 -16.42 26.52 -14.92
C GLY A 127 -14.99 26.06 -14.63
N VAL A 128 -14.20 25.91 -15.71
CA VAL A 128 -12.81 25.39 -15.66
C VAL A 128 -11.91 26.10 -14.64
N PRO A 129 -11.96 27.42 -14.40
CA PRO A 129 -11.10 28.06 -13.40
C PRO A 129 -11.29 27.52 -11.96
N ARG A 130 -12.45 26.91 -11.66
CA ARG A 130 -12.84 26.46 -10.31
C ARG A 130 -12.58 24.97 -10.01
N VAL A 131 -12.05 24.19 -10.95
CA VAL A 131 -11.70 22.75 -10.74
C VAL A 131 -10.45 22.54 -9.85
N ARG A 132 -10.25 21.31 -9.35
CA ARG A 132 -9.06 20.86 -8.59
C ARG A 132 -7.74 20.93 -9.39
N ILE A 133 -6.59 20.86 -8.71
CA ILE A 133 -5.27 20.89 -9.36
C ILE A 133 -5.04 19.71 -10.31
N PHE A 134 -5.47 18.49 -9.97
CA PHE A 134 -5.32 17.33 -10.87
C PHE A 134 -6.03 17.55 -12.23
N THR A 135 -7.27 18.03 -12.22
CA THR A 135 -7.99 18.44 -13.44
C THR A 135 -7.22 19.51 -14.22
N LYS A 136 -6.65 20.51 -13.54
CA LYS A 136 -5.82 21.55 -14.17
C LYS A 136 -4.54 20.98 -14.79
N ILE A 137 -3.94 19.95 -14.21
CA ILE A 137 -2.77 19.25 -14.78
C ILE A 137 -3.19 18.50 -16.04
N TRP A 138 -4.24 17.68 -16.00
CA TRP A 138 -4.80 17.01 -17.18
C TRP A 138 -5.14 17.99 -18.30
N LEU A 139 -5.92 19.02 -18.01
CA LEU A 139 -6.28 20.04 -19.00
C LEU A 139 -5.05 20.79 -19.54
N SER A 140 -3.99 21.00 -18.75
CA SER A 140 -2.75 21.61 -19.24
C SER A 140 -2.01 20.69 -20.22
N MET A 141 -2.03 19.37 -19.99
CA MET A 141 -1.45 18.38 -20.91
C MET A 141 -2.12 18.34 -22.29
N PHE A 142 -3.30 18.94 -22.46
CA PHE A 142 -4.00 19.13 -23.74
C PHE A 142 -4.19 20.60 -24.15
N GLY A 143 -3.47 21.53 -23.51
CA GLY A 143 -3.56 22.97 -23.78
C GLY A 143 -4.92 23.62 -23.46
N GLN A 144 -5.77 22.93 -22.70
CA GLN A 144 -7.07 23.41 -22.26
C GLN A 144 -6.99 24.23 -20.97
N TRP A 145 -5.94 24.06 -20.17
CA TRP A 145 -5.51 24.99 -19.12
C TRP A 145 -4.08 25.50 -19.43
N ASP A 146 -3.62 26.52 -18.70
CA ASP A 146 -2.28 27.08 -18.84
C ASP A 146 -1.41 26.62 -17.66
N TRP A 147 -0.25 26.03 -17.95
CA TRP A 147 0.74 25.57 -16.97
C TRP A 147 1.21 26.66 -15.98
N LYS A 148 0.99 27.95 -16.26
CA LYS A 148 1.20 29.02 -15.27
C LYS A 148 0.30 28.90 -14.03
N GLY A 149 -0.79 28.14 -14.14
CA GLY A 149 -1.81 27.88 -13.11
C GLY A 149 -1.85 26.46 -12.53
N THR A 150 -0.77 25.69 -12.65
CA THR A 150 -0.51 24.47 -11.86
C THR A 150 0.62 24.74 -10.84
N PRO A 151 0.72 24.05 -9.69
CA PRO A 151 1.78 24.26 -8.70
C PRO A 151 3.18 23.97 -9.25
N ALA A 152 4.20 24.66 -8.73
CA ALA A 152 5.59 24.40 -9.09
C ALA A 152 6.20 23.33 -8.16
N MET A 153 6.35 22.10 -8.65
CA MET A 153 7.00 20.99 -7.94
C MET A 153 8.26 20.52 -8.71
N PRO A 154 9.45 21.06 -8.43
CA PRO A 154 10.66 20.77 -9.19
C PRO A 154 11.30 19.42 -8.79
N PRO A 155 11.88 18.65 -9.74
CA PRO A 155 12.50 17.35 -9.47
C PRO A 155 13.69 17.42 -8.53
N GLU A 156 14.33 18.60 -8.37
CA GLU A 156 15.37 18.83 -7.37
C GLU A 156 14.93 18.51 -5.92
N LEU A 157 13.62 18.38 -5.65
CA LEU A 157 13.09 17.85 -4.39
C LEU A 157 13.52 16.39 -4.11
N MET A 158 13.87 15.60 -5.14
CA MET A 158 14.45 14.25 -5.01
C MET A 158 15.82 14.25 -4.30
N PHE A 159 16.46 15.40 -4.10
CA PHE A 159 17.69 15.53 -3.32
C PHE A 159 17.45 15.81 -1.83
N LEU A 160 16.20 15.98 -1.38
CA LEU A 160 15.92 16.21 0.03
C LEU A 160 16.14 14.93 0.85
N PRO A 161 17.10 14.90 1.79
CA PRO A 161 17.38 13.71 2.58
C PRO A 161 16.25 13.42 3.57
N ASN A 162 16.13 12.18 4.03
CA ASN A 162 14.99 11.68 4.82
C ASN A 162 14.85 12.33 6.22
N TRP A 163 15.77 13.21 6.64
CA TRP A 163 15.62 14.06 7.84
C TRP A 163 15.00 15.43 7.55
N SER A 164 14.89 15.82 6.28
CA SER A 164 14.31 17.10 5.85
C SER A 164 12.80 17.12 6.12
N PRO A 165 12.22 18.22 6.61
CA PRO A 165 10.78 18.33 6.89
C PRO A 165 9.89 18.23 5.63
N PHE A 166 10.47 18.31 4.44
CA PHE A 166 9.73 18.18 3.16
C PHE A 166 10.24 17.00 2.31
N ASN A 167 10.82 15.97 2.95
CA ASN A 167 11.29 14.80 2.22
C ASN A 167 10.13 13.92 1.73
N LEU A 168 10.41 13.15 0.68
CA LEU A 168 9.43 12.34 -0.06
C LEU A 168 8.69 11.29 0.81
N TYR A 169 9.29 10.82 1.91
CA TYR A 169 8.75 9.77 2.77
C TYR A 169 7.90 10.28 3.95
N GLU A 170 7.62 11.60 3.98
CA GLU A 170 6.64 12.20 4.90
C GLU A 170 5.29 12.49 4.22
N PHE A 171 5.14 12.09 2.96
CA PHE A 171 3.85 11.90 2.29
C PHE A 171 3.38 10.45 2.45
N ALA A 172 2.07 10.20 2.35
CA ALA A 172 1.52 8.84 2.23
C ALA A 172 2.02 8.10 0.98
N SER A 173 1.96 6.76 0.96
CA SER A 173 2.34 5.90 -0.17
C SER A 173 1.73 6.35 -1.50
N TRP A 174 0.40 6.47 -1.54
CA TRP A 174 -0.37 6.88 -2.71
C TRP A 174 0.01 8.27 -3.23
N ALA A 175 0.19 9.23 -2.32
CA ALA A 175 0.58 10.60 -2.65
C ALA A 175 2.04 10.67 -3.13
N ARG A 176 2.93 9.92 -2.50
CA ARG A 176 4.36 9.81 -2.83
C ARG A 176 4.58 9.32 -4.25
N ALA A 177 3.99 8.16 -4.59
CA ALA A 177 4.08 7.58 -5.92
C ALA A 177 3.46 8.47 -7.00
N THR A 178 2.46 9.30 -6.64
CA THR A 178 1.85 10.29 -7.53
C THR A 178 2.75 11.52 -7.76
N ILE A 179 3.45 11.98 -6.72
CA ILE A 179 4.27 13.21 -6.75
C ILE A 179 5.55 13.06 -7.59
N VAL A 180 6.24 11.91 -7.54
CA VAL A 180 7.51 11.69 -8.27
C VAL A 180 7.38 11.85 -9.80
N PRO A 181 6.45 11.17 -10.50
CA PRO A 181 6.24 11.42 -11.93
C PRO A 181 5.71 12.82 -12.20
N LEU A 182 4.93 13.42 -11.30
CA LEU A 182 4.47 14.80 -11.46
C LEU A 182 5.60 15.83 -11.36
N PHE A 183 6.73 15.56 -10.69
CA PHE A 183 7.92 16.41 -10.78
C PHE A 183 8.44 16.53 -12.23
N ILE A 184 8.39 15.44 -12.99
CA ILE A 184 8.78 15.39 -14.40
C ILE A 184 7.73 16.14 -15.24
N VAL A 185 6.43 15.83 -15.06
CA VAL A 185 5.34 16.43 -15.84
C VAL A 185 5.21 17.96 -15.62
N LEU A 186 5.25 18.44 -14.38
CA LEU A 186 5.10 19.88 -14.06
C LEU A 186 6.31 20.72 -14.49
N THR A 187 7.47 20.10 -14.63
CA THR A 187 8.71 20.73 -15.07
C THR A 187 8.84 20.73 -16.59
N GLY A 188 8.55 19.60 -17.23
CA GLY A 188 8.64 19.42 -18.67
C GLY A 188 7.45 19.99 -19.46
N ARG A 189 6.27 20.09 -18.81
CA ARG A 189 5.04 20.74 -19.31
C ARG A 189 4.62 20.24 -20.70
N PRO A 190 4.45 18.92 -20.90
CA PRO A 190 4.03 18.39 -22.18
C PRO A 190 2.69 18.99 -22.61
N VAL A 191 2.50 19.20 -23.91
CA VAL A 191 1.21 19.56 -24.50
C VAL A 191 0.97 18.67 -25.71
N LYS A 192 -0.02 17.79 -25.58
CA LYS A 192 -0.55 16.97 -26.66
C LYS A 192 -1.56 17.81 -27.46
N PRO A 193 -1.35 18.02 -28.78
CA PRO A 193 -2.36 18.66 -29.62
C PRO A 193 -3.64 17.83 -29.65
N ILE A 194 -4.80 18.51 -29.66
CA ILE A 194 -6.14 17.88 -29.77
C ILE A 194 -6.89 18.45 -30.99
N PRO A 195 -7.94 17.77 -31.49
CA PRO A 195 -8.80 18.32 -32.55
C PRO A 195 -9.48 19.63 -32.13
N GLU A 196 -9.75 20.52 -33.09
CA GLU A 196 -10.51 21.76 -32.85
C GLU A 196 -11.88 21.49 -32.21
N SER A 197 -12.55 20.41 -32.64
CA SER A 197 -13.83 19.93 -32.07
C SER A 197 -13.75 19.55 -30.59
N ALA A 198 -12.57 19.17 -30.09
CA ALA A 198 -12.37 18.71 -28.72
C ALA A 198 -12.02 19.84 -27.72
N LYS A 199 -11.74 21.06 -28.19
CA LYS A 199 -11.45 22.22 -27.32
C LYS A 199 -12.65 22.57 -26.43
N ILE A 200 -12.39 22.95 -25.18
CA ILE A 200 -13.44 23.24 -24.17
C ILE A 200 -13.57 24.73 -23.83
N GLY A 201 -13.45 25.61 -24.82
CA GLY A 201 -13.58 27.06 -24.63
C GLY A 201 -14.93 27.48 -24.05
N GLU A 202 -15.98 26.71 -24.34
CA GLU A 202 -17.34 26.91 -23.86
C GLU A 202 -17.59 26.51 -22.40
N LEU A 203 -16.58 25.99 -21.69
CA LEU A 203 -16.63 25.71 -20.24
C LEU A 203 -15.99 26.81 -19.38
N PHE A 204 -15.53 27.91 -19.98
CA PHE A 204 -14.99 29.07 -19.28
C PHE A 204 -16.09 30.15 -19.12
N PRO A 205 -16.30 30.71 -17.91
CA PRO A 205 -17.27 31.81 -17.72
C PRO A 205 -16.83 33.12 -18.39
N GLU A 206 -15.52 33.31 -18.56
CA GLU A 206 -14.87 34.46 -19.17
C GLU A 206 -13.97 34.02 -20.34
N PRO A 207 -13.68 34.89 -21.33
CA PRO A 207 -12.72 34.60 -22.38
C PRO A 207 -11.35 34.13 -21.84
N ARG A 208 -10.71 33.17 -22.53
CA ARG A 208 -9.47 32.52 -22.05
C ARG A 208 -8.25 33.46 -21.93
N ASP A 209 -8.30 34.64 -22.52
CA ASP A 209 -7.36 35.75 -22.36
C ASP A 209 -7.60 36.61 -21.11
N GLN A 210 -8.82 36.61 -20.58
CA GLN A 210 -9.26 37.38 -19.40
C GLN A 210 -9.26 36.55 -18.11
N THR A 211 -9.50 35.23 -18.21
CA THR A 211 -9.44 34.26 -17.11
C THR A 211 -8.19 34.44 -16.23
N ASP A 212 -8.36 34.52 -14.89
CA ASP A 212 -7.25 34.38 -13.95
C ASP A 212 -6.81 32.92 -13.85
N TYR A 213 -5.52 32.68 -14.12
CA TYR A 213 -4.85 31.39 -13.98
C TYR A 213 -3.95 31.36 -12.73
N SER A 214 -3.97 32.37 -11.87
CA SER A 214 -3.16 32.38 -10.65
C SER A 214 -3.64 31.33 -9.64
N LEU A 215 -2.70 30.75 -8.88
CA LEU A 215 -3.08 29.85 -7.78
C LEU A 215 -3.91 30.60 -6.73
N PRO A 216 -4.91 29.94 -6.09
CA PRO A 216 -5.70 30.53 -5.02
C PRO A 216 -4.82 31.23 -3.98
N ARG A 217 -5.20 32.46 -3.62
CA ARG A 217 -4.48 33.26 -2.62
C ARG A 217 -4.91 32.80 -1.23
N PRO A 218 -3.99 32.44 -0.33
CA PRO A 218 -4.33 32.01 1.02
C PRO A 218 -4.91 33.18 1.84
N SER A 219 -5.80 32.86 2.77
CA SER A 219 -6.43 33.81 3.70
C SER A 219 -5.43 34.61 4.55
N SER A 220 -4.30 34.00 4.91
CA SER A 220 -3.20 34.64 5.64
C SER A 220 -1.84 34.18 5.13
N LEU A 221 -0.94 35.14 4.86
CA LEU A 221 0.46 34.88 4.52
C LEU A 221 1.28 34.34 5.71
N TRP A 222 0.79 34.49 6.94
CA TRP A 222 1.41 33.96 8.16
C TRP A 222 0.99 32.51 8.49
N SER A 223 0.17 31.89 7.65
CA SER A 223 -0.20 30.47 7.73
C SER A 223 0.76 29.58 6.92
N TRP A 224 0.70 28.25 7.12
CA TRP A 224 1.44 27.32 6.25
C TRP A 224 1.06 27.45 4.76
N ARG A 225 -0.24 27.58 4.44
CA ARG A 225 -0.69 27.88 3.06
C ARG A 225 -0.12 29.20 2.55
N GLY A 226 0.03 30.19 3.44
CA GLY A 226 0.77 31.44 3.23
C GLY A 226 2.23 31.23 2.83
N VAL A 227 2.97 30.49 3.65
CA VAL A 227 4.37 30.12 3.40
C VAL A 227 4.51 29.40 2.06
N PHE A 228 3.72 28.36 1.80
CA PHE A 228 3.82 27.61 0.54
C PHE A 228 3.40 28.42 -0.69
N HIS A 229 2.48 29.38 -0.58
CA HIS A 229 2.16 30.31 -1.68
C HIS A 229 3.31 31.29 -1.98
N VAL A 230 4.16 31.61 -0.99
CA VAL A 230 5.41 32.35 -1.21
C VAL A 230 6.49 31.42 -1.79
N THR A 231 6.64 30.21 -1.26
CA THR A 231 7.55 29.19 -1.78
C THR A 231 7.26 28.88 -3.25
N ASP A 232 6.00 28.66 -3.63
CA ASP A 232 5.59 28.43 -5.02
C ASP A 232 6.00 29.60 -5.94
N LYS A 233 5.89 30.86 -5.49
CA LYS A 233 6.37 32.03 -6.25
C LYS A 233 7.90 32.06 -6.38
N LEU A 234 8.63 31.68 -5.34
CA LEU A 234 10.09 31.56 -5.38
C LEU A 234 10.52 30.40 -6.30
N LEU A 235 9.81 29.28 -6.27
CA LEU A 235 10.02 28.15 -7.18
C LEU A 235 9.68 28.54 -8.63
N ARG A 236 8.61 29.31 -8.89
CA ARG A 236 8.32 29.88 -10.23
C ARG A 236 9.39 30.87 -10.69
N LEU A 237 10.00 31.63 -9.79
CA LEU A 237 11.14 32.49 -10.12
C LEU A 237 12.37 31.65 -10.47
N TYR A 238 12.63 30.58 -9.72
CA TYR A 238 13.65 29.58 -10.06
C TYR A 238 13.35 28.87 -11.39
N GLU A 239 12.10 28.55 -11.73
CA GLU A 239 11.68 28.00 -13.03
C GLU A 239 11.83 28.97 -14.20
N ARG A 240 12.07 30.26 -13.94
CA ARG A 240 12.46 31.24 -14.96
C ARG A 240 13.98 31.41 -15.10
N SER A 241 14.78 30.78 -14.22
CA SER A 241 16.23 30.75 -14.34
C SER A 241 16.66 29.82 -15.48
N PRO A 242 17.52 30.27 -16.42
CA PRO A 242 18.13 29.38 -17.41
C PRO A 242 19.19 28.45 -16.78
N ILE A 243 19.67 28.76 -15.56
CA ILE A 243 20.64 27.95 -14.83
C ILE A 243 19.88 27.04 -13.86
N LYS A 244 20.01 25.72 -14.07
CA LYS A 244 19.30 24.66 -13.35
C LYS A 244 20.26 23.57 -12.84
N PRO A 245 21.05 23.84 -11.77
CA PRO A 245 22.08 22.92 -11.29
C PRO A 245 21.45 21.60 -10.81
N GLY A 246 21.98 20.47 -11.26
CA GLY A 246 21.53 19.14 -10.84
C GLY A 246 20.22 18.64 -11.49
N ARG A 247 19.49 19.45 -12.28
CA ARG A 247 18.18 19.08 -12.84
C ARG A 247 18.16 17.74 -13.58
N GLY A 248 19.14 17.49 -14.44
CA GLY A 248 19.25 16.23 -15.18
C GLY A 248 19.37 15.03 -14.24
N LEU A 249 20.27 15.11 -13.26
CA LEU A 249 20.44 14.10 -12.22
C LEU A 249 19.17 13.93 -11.35
N ALA A 250 18.45 15.02 -11.08
CA ALA A 250 17.20 14.99 -10.32
C ALA A 250 16.09 14.24 -11.07
N ILE A 251 15.98 14.47 -12.38
CA ILE A 251 15.08 13.72 -13.27
C ILE A 251 15.53 12.26 -13.37
N SER A 252 16.83 11.98 -13.52
CA SER A 252 17.35 10.60 -13.47
C SER A 252 16.99 9.89 -12.18
N LYS A 253 17.03 10.58 -11.02
CA LYS A 253 16.59 10.01 -9.74
C LYS A 253 15.08 9.80 -9.63
N ALA A 254 14.27 10.68 -10.21
CA ALA A 254 12.82 10.46 -10.30
C ALA A 254 12.50 9.22 -11.15
N VAL A 255 13.17 9.08 -12.31
CA VAL A 255 13.04 7.89 -13.17
C VAL A 255 13.55 6.63 -12.47
N GLU A 256 14.74 6.64 -11.86
CA GLU A 256 15.30 5.54 -11.06
C GLU A 256 14.32 5.08 -9.95
N TRP A 257 13.72 6.04 -9.23
CA TRP A 257 12.74 5.78 -8.18
C TRP A 257 11.45 5.15 -8.73
N MET A 258 10.95 5.64 -9.86
CA MET A 258 9.77 5.09 -10.55
C MET A 258 10.04 3.68 -11.10
N LEU A 259 11.14 3.48 -11.83
CA LEU A 259 11.46 2.20 -12.47
C LEU A 259 11.74 1.08 -11.45
N SER A 260 12.19 1.43 -10.24
CA SER A 260 12.36 0.48 -9.13
C SER A 260 11.06 0.19 -8.35
N ARG A 261 9.94 0.83 -8.71
CA ARG A 261 8.60 0.69 -8.09
C ARG A 261 7.49 0.41 -9.09
N GLN A 262 7.84 -0.05 -10.30
CA GLN A 262 6.85 -0.69 -11.16
C GLN A 262 6.59 -2.10 -10.60
N GLU A 263 5.33 -2.41 -10.33
CA GLU A 263 4.94 -3.69 -9.75
C GLU A 263 5.00 -4.83 -10.76
N ALA A 264 4.85 -6.07 -10.28
CA ALA A 264 5.01 -7.26 -11.11
C ALA A 264 3.96 -7.34 -12.23
N ASP A 265 2.74 -6.86 -12.00
CA ASP A 265 1.68 -6.73 -13.02
C ASP A 265 1.99 -5.66 -14.08
N GLY A 266 2.67 -4.58 -13.70
CA GLY A 266 3.02 -3.43 -14.53
C GLY A 266 2.48 -2.08 -14.04
N CYS A 267 1.66 -2.05 -12.99
CA CYS A 267 1.18 -0.81 -12.39
C CYS A 267 2.25 -0.13 -11.51
N TRP A 268 1.86 0.93 -10.78
CA TRP A 268 2.65 1.53 -9.72
C TRP A 268 1.80 1.64 -8.46
N GLY A 269 2.14 0.91 -7.40
CA GLY A 269 1.47 1.03 -6.11
C GLY A 269 0.00 0.59 -6.08
N GLY A 270 -0.44 -0.27 -7.02
CA GLY A 270 -1.79 -0.83 -7.07
C GLY A 270 -2.93 0.13 -7.45
N ILE A 271 -2.63 1.43 -7.64
CA ILE A 271 -3.66 2.48 -7.81
C ILE A 271 -3.46 3.32 -9.08
N GLN A 272 -4.57 3.83 -9.64
CA GLN A 272 -4.58 4.54 -10.92
C GLN A 272 -3.67 5.81 -10.97
N PRO A 273 -3.69 6.76 -10.01
CA PRO A 273 -3.00 8.04 -10.16
C PRO A 273 -1.47 7.97 -10.39
N PRO A 274 -0.66 7.29 -9.54
CA PRO A 274 0.78 7.18 -9.77
C PRO A 274 1.12 6.46 -11.09
N TRP A 275 0.30 5.48 -11.47
CA TRP A 275 0.48 4.67 -12.68
C TRP A 275 0.24 5.49 -13.95
N VAL A 276 -0.87 6.24 -14.05
CA VAL A 276 -1.15 7.07 -15.23
C VAL A 276 -0.10 8.19 -15.39
N TYR A 277 0.30 8.86 -14.30
CA TYR A 277 1.34 9.88 -14.37
C TYR A 277 2.72 9.28 -14.67
N SER A 278 3.02 8.06 -14.22
CA SER A 278 4.29 7.37 -14.55
C SER A 278 4.43 7.08 -16.04
N LEU A 279 3.38 6.55 -16.68
CA LEU A 279 3.35 6.36 -18.13
C LEU A 279 3.49 7.67 -18.90
N ILE A 280 2.79 8.72 -18.48
CA ILE A 280 2.86 10.07 -19.07
C ILE A 280 4.27 10.66 -18.95
N ALA A 281 4.91 10.54 -17.78
CA ALA A 281 6.26 11.03 -17.53
C ALA A 281 7.31 10.29 -18.38
N LEU A 282 7.22 8.96 -18.47
CA LEU A 282 8.12 8.15 -19.29
C LEU A 282 7.93 8.42 -20.80
N LYS A 283 6.69 8.49 -21.29
CA LYS A 283 6.37 8.92 -22.67
C LYS A 283 6.95 10.31 -22.97
N HIS A 284 6.81 11.26 -22.04
CA HIS A 284 7.34 12.61 -22.21
C HIS A 284 8.87 12.65 -22.27
N LEU A 285 9.55 11.77 -21.52
CA LEU A 285 11.01 11.58 -21.57
C LEU A 285 11.48 10.76 -22.79
N GLY A 286 10.57 10.34 -23.68
CA GLY A 286 10.90 9.70 -24.95
C GLY A 286 11.02 8.17 -24.90
N TYR A 287 10.51 7.51 -23.86
CA TYR A 287 10.43 6.05 -23.84
C TYR A 287 9.50 5.54 -24.95
N SER A 288 9.95 4.57 -25.76
CA SER A 288 9.09 3.91 -26.76
C SER A 288 7.98 3.12 -26.07
N MET A 289 6.84 2.96 -26.75
CA MET A 289 5.78 2.06 -26.29
C MET A 289 6.23 0.59 -26.26
N ASP A 290 7.23 0.21 -27.07
CA ASP A 290 7.87 -1.10 -27.05
C ASP A 290 8.80 -1.32 -25.83
N HIS A 291 9.14 -0.27 -25.08
CA HIS A 291 10.00 -0.40 -23.91
C HIS A 291 9.28 -1.26 -22.85
N PRO A 292 9.93 -2.28 -22.24
CA PRO A 292 9.24 -3.26 -21.38
C PRO A 292 8.37 -2.65 -20.28
N VAL A 293 8.83 -1.55 -19.67
CA VAL A 293 8.10 -0.78 -18.65
C VAL A 293 6.81 -0.15 -19.19
N MET A 294 6.88 0.48 -20.38
CA MET A 294 5.72 1.12 -21.02
C MET A 294 4.71 0.06 -21.47
N LYS A 295 5.22 -1.06 -22.01
CA LYS A 295 4.40 -2.19 -22.44
C LYS A 295 3.67 -2.83 -21.26
N LYS A 296 4.39 -3.24 -20.19
CA LYS A 296 3.81 -3.76 -18.95
C LYS A 296 2.75 -2.83 -18.37
N GLY A 297 3.06 -1.53 -18.29
CA GLY A 297 2.15 -0.53 -17.75
C GLY A 297 0.90 -0.29 -18.60
N LEU A 298 0.86 -0.73 -19.86
CA LEU A 298 -0.38 -0.81 -20.63
C LEU A 298 -1.08 -2.17 -20.42
N GLU A 299 -0.34 -3.28 -20.46
CA GLU A 299 -0.87 -4.64 -20.26
C GLU A 299 -1.53 -4.83 -18.88
N ALA A 300 -1.09 -4.10 -17.85
CA ALA A 300 -1.73 -4.10 -16.54
C ALA A 300 -3.20 -3.63 -16.58
N PHE A 301 -3.61 -2.74 -17.49
CA PHE A 301 -5.02 -2.30 -17.57
C PHE A 301 -5.98 -3.43 -17.95
N GLU A 302 -5.52 -4.50 -18.59
CA GLU A 302 -6.31 -5.69 -18.88
C GLU A 302 -6.76 -6.44 -17.60
N ARG A 303 -6.17 -6.13 -16.44
CA ARG A 303 -6.57 -6.67 -15.13
C ARG A 303 -7.43 -5.70 -14.30
N TYR A 304 -7.21 -4.38 -14.42
CA TYR A 304 -7.97 -3.38 -13.65
C TYR A 304 -9.27 -2.97 -14.34
N ALA A 305 -9.40 -3.19 -15.66
CA ALA A 305 -10.61 -2.90 -16.41
C ALA A 305 -11.63 -4.05 -16.38
N ILE A 306 -12.92 -3.69 -16.41
CA ILE A 306 -14.03 -4.61 -16.64
C ILE A 306 -14.64 -4.25 -18.00
N GLU A 307 -14.58 -5.19 -18.94
CA GLU A 307 -15.06 -5.01 -20.32
C GLU A 307 -16.28 -5.92 -20.60
N GLU A 308 -17.42 -5.30 -20.83
CA GLU A 308 -18.70 -5.93 -21.18
C GLU A 308 -19.02 -5.71 -22.67
N GLU A 309 -20.22 -6.06 -23.14
CA GLU A 309 -20.61 -5.91 -24.57
C GLU A 309 -20.57 -4.44 -25.04
N ASP A 310 -21.13 -3.53 -24.24
CA ASP A 310 -21.29 -2.11 -24.58
C ASP A 310 -20.61 -1.14 -23.60
N THR A 311 -19.97 -1.63 -22.54
CA THR A 311 -19.38 -0.85 -21.44
C THR A 311 -17.95 -1.29 -21.14
N PHE A 312 -17.10 -0.33 -20.79
CA PHE A 312 -15.70 -0.55 -20.38
C PHE A 312 -15.42 0.44 -19.26
N ARG A 313 -15.02 -0.07 -18.11
CA ARG A 313 -14.76 0.71 -16.88
C ARG A 313 -13.42 0.30 -16.28
N VAL A 314 -12.76 1.23 -15.60
CA VAL A 314 -11.41 1.06 -15.03
C VAL A 314 -11.49 1.24 -13.53
N GLN A 315 -11.24 0.17 -12.78
CA GLN A 315 -11.23 0.24 -11.32
C GLN A 315 -10.03 1.08 -10.85
N ALA A 316 -10.24 1.87 -9.79
CA ALA A 316 -9.20 2.76 -9.26
C ALA A 316 -8.06 2.00 -8.55
N CYS A 317 -8.38 0.79 -8.10
CA CYS A 317 -7.59 -0.21 -7.38
C CYS A 317 -8.31 -1.57 -7.51
N ILE A 318 -7.79 -2.68 -6.99
CA ILE A 318 -8.46 -4.01 -6.98
C ILE A 318 -8.26 -4.71 -5.64
N SER A 319 -9.29 -5.43 -5.15
CA SER A 319 -9.41 -5.91 -3.75
C SER A 319 -9.21 -7.43 -3.48
N PRO A 320 -8.48 -8.22 -4.29
CA PRO A 320 -8.50 -9.68 -4.21
C PRO A 320 -7.98 -10.27 -2.88
N VAL A 321 -7.02 -9.64 -2.20
CA VAL A 321 -6.48 -10.17 -0.94
C VAL A 321 -7.46 -9.91 0.20
N TRP A 322 -7.89 -8.65 0.34
CA TRP A 322 -8.93 -8.18 1.24
C TRP A 322 -10.22 -9.00 1.13
N ASP A 323 -10.78 -9.12 -0.09
CA ASP A 323 -11.99 -9.89 -0.37
C ASP A 323 -11.80 -11.37 0.03
N THR A 324 -10.64 -11.96 -0.26
CA THR A 324 -10.37 -13.37 0.09
C THR A 324 -10.23 -13.61 1.58
N ALA A 325 -9.59 -12.70 2.31
CA ALA A 325 -9.45 -12.80 3.77
C ALA A 325 -10.81 -12.69 4.46
N LEU A 326 -11.56 -11.62 4.16
CA LEU A 326 -12.88 -11.36 4.72
C LEU A 326 -13.92 -12.42 4.35
N VAL A 327 -13.91 -12.92 3.10
CA VAL A 327 -14.79 -14.03 2.68
C VAL A 327 -14.43 -15.33 3.40
N ALA A 328 -13.14 -15.64 3.58
CA ALA A 328 -12.73 -16.82 4.35
C ALA A 328 -13.22 -16.74 5.81
N ILE A 329 -13.11 -15.58 6.45
CA ILE A 329 -13.62 -15.33 7.81
C ILE A 329 -15.15 -15.47 7.85
N ALA A 330 -15.87 -14.86 6.91
CA ALA A 330 -17.34 -14.95 6.81
C ALA A 330 -17.84 -16.39 6.61
N LEU A 331 -17.15 -17.18 5.78
CA LEU A 331 -17.48 -18.60 5.58
C LEU A 331 -17.23 -19.44 6.86
N LEU A 332 -16.14 -19.16 7.58
CA LEU A 332 -15.79 -19.89 8.80
C LEU A 332 -16.71 -19.54 9.99
N ASP A 333 -16.94 -18.26 10.25
CA ASP A 333 -17.85 -17.79 11.31
C ASP A 333 -19.33 -18.12 11.00
N SER A 334 -19.67 -18.44 9.74
CA SER A 334 -20.98 -18.99 9.36
C SER A 334 -21.04 -20.53 9.34
N GLY A 335 -20.00 -21.22 9.81
CA GLY A 335 -20.01 -22.64 10.11
C GLY A 335 -19.50 -23.57 8.99
N VAL A 336 -18.79 -23.06 7.99
CA VAL A 336 -17.99 -23.92 7.08
C VAL A 336 -16.85 -24.58 7.87
N ALA A 337 -16.55 -25.84 7.56
CA ALA A 337 -15.45 -26.56 8.22
C ALA A 337 -14.08 -25.90 7.91
N PRO A 338 -13.20 -25.70 8.91
CA PRO A 338 -11.91 -25.04 8.72
C PRO A 338 -10.91 -25.84 7.86
N ASP A 339 -11.20 -27.10 7.59
CA ASP A 339 -10.50 -28.01 6.70
C ASP A 339 -11.28 -28.34 5.41
N ASP A 340 -12.31 -27.56 5.05
CA ASP A 340 -12.93 -27.63 3.72
C ASP A 340 -11.86 -27.39 2.62
N PRO A 341 -11.75 -28.25 1.58
CA PRO A 341 -10.70 -28.15 0.58
C PRO A 341 -10.61 -26.79 -0.14
N ARG A 342 -11.74 -26.07 -0.25
CA ARG A 342 -11.84 -24.75 -0.89
C ARG A 342 -11.35 -23.63 0.02
N ILE A 343 -11.62 -23.74 1.32
CA ILE A 343 -11.06 -22.88 2.37
C ILE A 343 -9.54 -23.10 2.47
N GLN A 344 -9.09 -24.36 2.45
CA GLN A 344 -7.67 -24.68 2.38
C GLN A 344 -7.01 -24.14 1.11
N GLN A 345 -7.74 -24.04 -0.01
CA GLN A 345 -7.22 -23.44 -1.23
C GLN A 345 -7.04 -21.92 -1.09
N ALA A 346 -8.03 -21.21 -0.53
CA ALA A 346 -7.89 -19.79 -0.17
C ALA A 346 -6.69 -19.57 0.77
N GLY A 347 -6.54 -20.39 1.81
CA GLY A 347 -5.40 -20.32 2.73
C GLY A 347 -4.04 -20.58 2.08
N ARG A 348 -3.96 -21.46 1.07
CA ARG A 348 -2.74 -21.66 0.27
C ARG A 348 -2.43 -20.44 -0.60
N TRP A 349 -3.46 -19.84 -1.20
CA TRP A 349 -3.32 -18.65 -2.03
C TRP A 349 -2.89 -17.42 -1.21
N LEU A 350 -3.48 -17.20 -0.03
CA LEU A 350 -3.05 -16.16 0.90
C LEU A 350 -1.58 -16.35 1.34
N VAL A 351 -1.17 -17.58 1.71
CA VAL A 351 0.24 -17.89 2.02
C VAL A 351 1.19 -17.66 0.84
N LYS A 352 0.72 -17.85 -0.40
CA LYS A 352 1.52 -17.62 -1.63
C LYS A 352 1.80 -16.13 -1.85
N ASN A 353 0.85 -15.25 -1.53
CA ASN A 353 0.96 -13.81 -1.79
C ASN A 353 1.57 -13.02 -0.61
N GLN A 354 2.28 -13.69 0.32
CA GLN A 354 2.97 -13.00 1.40
C GLN A 354 4.23 -12.29 0.87
N ILE A 355 4.31 -10.98 1.12
CA ILE A 355 5.40 -10.10 0.73
C ILE A 355 6.59 -10.32 1.68
N LEU A 356 7.65 -10.93 1.14
CA LEU A 356 8.90 -11.28 1.86
C LEU A 356 10.11 -10.40 1.46
N ASN A 357 9.88 -9.45 0.54
CA ASN A 357 10.78 -8.41 0.09
C ASN A 357 10.50 -7.06 0.80
N GLY A 358 11.51 -6.18 0.80
CA GLY A 358 11.40 -4.86 1.44
C GLY A 358 10.62 -3.88 0.57
N GLY A 359 9.76 -3.08 1.21
CA GLY A 359 9.02 -1.99 0.56
C GLY A 359 9.39 -0.61 1.13
N ASP A 360 8.67 0.41 0.66
CA ASP A 360 8.98 1.83 0.92
C ASP A 360 8.92 2.19 2.43
N TRP A 361 8.10 1.46 3.19
CA TRP A 361 7.97 1.48 4.66
C TRP A 361 9.31 1.27 5.39
N GLN A 362 10.29 0.59 4.77
CA GLN A 362 11.61 0.39 5.35
C GLN A 362 12.36 1.71 5.60
N VAL A 363 11.99 2.82 4.96
CA VAL A 363 12.56 4.13 5.28
C VAL A 363 12.34 4.50 6.74
N LYS A 364 11.14 4.26 7.27
CA LYS A 364 10.78 4.52 8.68
C LYS A 364 10.99 3.29 9.59
N ASN A 365 11.09 2.09 9.03
CA ASN A 365 11.25 0.84 9.81
C ASN A 365 12.38 -0.08 9.31
N ARG A 366 13.61 0.45 9.18
CA ARG A 366 14.79 -0.22 8.58
C ARG A 366 15.20 -1.58 9.16
N LYS A 367 14.73 -1.93 10.37
CA LYS A 367 15.10 -3.17 11.07
C LYS A 367 14.08 -4.30 10.91
N ALA A 368 12.84 -3.98 10.53
CA ALA A 368 11.80 -4.98 10.47
C ALA A 368 11.98 -5.91 9.27
N LEU A 369 11.83 -7.20 9.51
CA LEU A 369 11.82 -8.22 8.47
C LEU A 369 10.47 -8.16 7.75
N PRO A 370 10.43 -8.20 6.41
CA PRO A 370 9.17 -8.29 5.68
C PRO A 370 8.35 -9.54 6.05
N GLY A 371 7.04 -9.40 5.99
CA GLY A 371 6.08 -10.48 6.18
C GLY A 371 4.64 -10.05 5.89
N GLY A 372 4.47 -8.97 5.12
CA GLY A 372 3.17 -8.32 4.91
C GLY A 372 2.36 -8.95 3.79
N TRP A 373 1.26 -8.30 3.46
CA TRP A 373 0.36 -8.54 2.35
C TRP A 373 -0.10 -7.18 1.83
N ALA A 374 -0.40 -7.08 0.55
CA ALA A 374 -1.06 -5.91 -0.02
C ALA A 374 -2.51 -6.25 -0.36
N PHE A 375 -3.27 -5.22 -0.71
CA PHE A 375 -4.69 -5.30 -1.06
C PHE A 375 -4.90 -5.99 -2.44
N GLU A 376 -3.99 -5.70 -3.37
CA GLU A 376 -3.95 -6.17 -4.76
C GLU A 376 -3.22 -7.53 -4.91
N PHE A 377 -3.17 -8.07 -6.13
CA PHE A 377 -2.43 -9.30 -6.45
C PHE A 377 -0.90 -9.14 -6.42
N ASP A 378 -0.40 -7.97 -6.83
CA ASP A 378 1.01 -7.68 -7.15
C ASP A 378 1.31 -6.23 -6.73
N ASN A 379 1.70 -5.99 -5.48
CA ASN A 379 1.99 -4.63 -4.95
C ASN A 379 3.05 -4.67 -3.80
N ASP A 380 4.21 -5.24 -4.10
CA ASP A 380 5.23 -5.65 -3.11
C ASP A 380 5.84 -4.46 -2.36
N ASN A 381 5.90 -3.28 -2.98
CA ASN A 381 6.47 -2.09 -2.34
C ASN A 381 5.58 -1.49 -1.25
N TYR A 382 4.28 -1.82 -1.24
CA TYR A 382 3.24 -1.17 -0.45
C TYR A 382 2.27 -2.17 0.22
N PRO A 383 2.75 -3.10 1.06
CA PRO A 383 1.87 -3.90 1.92
C PRO A 383 1.05 -3.00 2.86
N ASP A 384 -0.23 -3.33 3.00
CA ASP A 384 -1.19 -2.60 3.84
C ASP A 384 -1.31 -3.27 5.24
N LEU A 385 -1.32 -2.45 6.28
CA LEU A 385 -1.32 -2.86 7.68
C LEU A 385 -2.67 -3.45 8.12
N ASP A 386 -3.77 -3.07 7.44
CA ASP A 386 -5.12 -3.57 7.70
C ASP A 386 -5.32 -4.95 7.05
N ASP A 387 -4.95 -5.11 5.77
CA ASP A 387 -4.93 -6.40 5.06
C ASP A 387 -4.14 -7.46 5.83
N VAL A 388 -2.96 -7.11 6.36
CA VAL A 388 -2.15 -8.05 7.15
C VAL A 388 -2.91 -8.55 8.38
N SER A 389 -3.77 -7.73 8.99
CA SER A 389 -4.54 -8.16 10.16
C SER A 389 -5.65 -9.16 9.79
N GLU A 390 -6.42 -8.88 8.73
CA GLU A 390 -7.49 -9.75 8.24
C GLU A 390 -6.93 -11.05 7.63
N VAL A 391 -5.85 -10.99 6.85
CA VAL A 391 -5.17 -12.17 6.32
C VAL A 391 -4.63 -13.05 7.44
N ILE A 392 -4.10 -12.48 8.52
CA ILE A 392 -3.69 -13.26 9.71
C ILE A 392 -4.90 -13.89 10.39
N MET A 393 -6.03 -13.20 10.55
CA MET A 393 -7.24 -13.78 11.15
C MET A 393 -7.81 -14.93 10.32
N ALA A 394 -7.92 -14.74 9.01
CA ALA A 394 -8.31 -15.78 8.07
C ALA A 394 -7.36 -16.98 8.16
N LEU A 395 -6.05 -16.77 7.99
CA LEU A 395 -5.06 -17.83 8.08
C LEU A 395 -5.06 -18.54 9.44
N ASN A 396 -5.30 -17.83 10.56
CA ASN A 396 -5.35 -18.41 11.90
C ASN A 396 -6.51 -19.41 12.06
N ALA A 397 -7.68 -19.09 11.51
CA ALA A 397 -8.88 -19.92 11.57
C ALA A 397 -8.86 -21.13 10.61
N ILE A 398 -8.18 -21.00 9.46
CA ILE A 398 -8.01 -22.10 8.48
C ILE A 398 -7.12 -23.22 9.05
N ARG A 399 -7.52 -24.49 8.87
CA ARG A 399 -6.72 -25.67 9.20
C ARG A 399 -6.12 -26.29 7.95
N GLN A 400 -4.81 -26.17 7.80
CA GLN A 400 -4.05 -26.84 6.74
C GLN A 400 -3.53 -28.20 7.21
N GLN A 401 -2.83 -28.92 6.33
CA GLN A 401 -2.23 -30.23 6.63
C GLN A 401 -0.78 -30.30 6.11
N GLY A 402 0.03 -31.17 6.72
CA GLY A 402 1.38 -31.48 6.23
C GLY A 402 2.32 -30.26 6.19
N ASP A 403 2.81 -29.90 5.00
CA ASP A 403 3.70 -28.75 4.83
C ASP A 403 2.97 -27.40 4.80
N ASP A 404 1.74 -27.37 4.26
CA ASP A 404 0.91 -26.16 4.20
C ASP A 404 0.64 -25.60 5.61
N GLU A 405 0.49 -26.47 6.62
CA GLU A 405 0.32 -26.08 8.03
C GLU A 405 1.58 -25.45 8.64
N ARG A 406 2.77 -25.89 8.21
CA ARG A 406 4.04 -25.28 8.61
C ARG A 406 4.17 -23.89 7.98
N ARG A 407 3.84 -23.76 6.69
CA ARG A 407 3.86 -22.48 5.97
C ARG A 407 2.85 -21.50 6.58
N ARG A 408 1.60 -21.90 6.77
CA ARG A 408 0.55 -21.11 7.46
C ARG A 408 1.03 -20.58 8.81
N THR A 409 1.57 -21.46 9.66
CA THR A 409 2.14 -21.09 10.97
C THR A 409 3.28 -20.05 10.82
N GLN A 410 4.18 -20.24 9.87
CA GLN A 410 5.30 -19.33 9.63
C GLN A 410 4.83 -17.97 9.10
N SER A 411 3.88 -17.96 8.16
CA SER A 411 3.31 -16.75 7.57
C SER A 411 2.60 -15.89 8.60
N ILE A 412 1.74 -16.48 9.44
CA ILE A 412 1.09 -15.81 10.57
C ILE A 412 2.14 -15.15 11.48
N LYS A 413 3.23 -15.87 11.81
CA LYS A 413 4.28 -15.34 12.67
C LYS A 413 5.03 -14.16 12.02
N LEU A 414 5.39 -14.26 10.74
CA LEU A 414 6.12 -13.20 10.03
C LEU A 414 5.26 -11.94 9.87
N GLY A 415 3.97 -12.09 9.53
CA GLY A 415 3.03 -10.98 9.46
C GLY A 415 2.82 -10.30 10.81
N ALA A 416 2.61 -11.07 11.88
CA ALA A 416 2.47 -10.52 13.22
C ALA A 416 3.75 -9.81 13.72
N ASP A 417 4.93 -10.41 13.53
CA ASP A 417 6.22 -9.78 13.84
C ASP A 417 6.40 -8.44 13.08
N TRP A 418 6.04 -8.40 11.80
CA TRP A 418 6.14 -7.19 10.95
C TRP A 418 5.13 -6.12 11.37
N LEU A 419 3.84 -6.46 11.43
CA LEU A 419 2.74 -5.56 11.77
C LEU A 419 2.90 -4.93 13.16
N LEU A 420 3.34 -5.71 14.16
CA LEU A 420 3.65 -5.18 15.50
C LEU A 420 4.76 -4.12 15.47
N SER A 421 5.78 -4.29 14.61
CA SER A 421 6.87 -3.31 14.45
C SER A 421 6.43 -2.02 13.76
N MET A 422 5.32 -2.07 13.01
CA MET A 422 4.71 -0.96 12.28
C MET A 422 3.77 -0.10 13.13
N GLN A 423 3.56 -0.40 14.42
CA GLN A 423 2.79 0.47 15.33
C GLN A 423 3.37 1.90 15.35
N SER A 424 2.52 2.92 15.23
CA SER A 424 2.93 4.33 15.29
C SER A 424 3.15 4.80 16.73
N SER A 425 3.74 5.99 16.89
CA SER A 425 4.17 6.56 18.17
C SER A 425 2.99 6.98 19.09
N ASN A 426 1.81 7.27 18.54
CA ASN A 426 0.58 7.48 19.33
C ASN A 426 0.00 6.17 19.91
N GLY A 427 0.19 5.04 19.24
CA GLY A 427 -0.32 3.72 19.64
C GLY A 427 -1.26 3.06 18.64
N GLY A 428 -1.70 3.77 17.60
CA GLY A 428 -2.49 3.21 16.51
C GLY A 428 -1.64 2.72 15.32
N TRP A 429 -2.34 2.20 14.32
CA TRP A 429 -1.81 1.84 13.00
C TRP A 429 -2.46 2.73 11.92
N ALA A 430 -1.65 3.07 10.91
CA ALA A 430 -2.06 3.72 9.68
C ALA A 430 -2.24 2.65 8.59
N ALA A 431 -2.51 3.01 7.32
CA ALA A 431 -2.66 2.01 6.26
C ALA A 431 -1.31 1.44 5.78
N PHE A 432 -0.26 2.26 5.61
CA PHE A 432 1.02 1.81 5.05
C PHE A 432 2.24 2.23 5.87
N ASP A 433 2.29 3.48 6.33
CA ASP A 433 3.51 4.10 6.87
C ASP A 433 3.34 4.53 8.34
N LYS A 434 4.12 3.91 9.24
CA LYS A 434 4.20 4.34 10.64
C LYS A 434 4.59 5.80 10.76
N ASP A 435 3.97 6.54 11.68
CA ASP A 435 4.26 7.96 11.96
C ASP A 435 4.26 8.88 10.71
N ASN A 436 3.31 8.69 9.77
CA ASN A 436 3.06 9.56 8.63
C ASN A 436 2.11 10.73 8.97
N THR A 437 2.53 11.55 9.95
CA THR A 437 1.66 12.48 10.70
C THR A 437 2.05 13.96 10.57
N LYS A 438 2.76 14.36 9.50
CA LYS A 438 3.29 15.72 9.33
C LYS A 438 2.26 16.71 8.77
N ALA A 439 1.21 17.03 9.53
CA ALA A 439 0.04 17.84 9.13
C ALA A 439 0.32 19.15 8.34
N TYR A 440 1.51 19.75 8.46
CA TYR A 440 1.90 20.91 7.64
C TYR A 440 2.13 20.56 6.16
N ILE A 441 2.49 19.33 5.82
CA ILE A 441 2.72 18.87 4.44
C ILE A 441 1.40 18.88 3.64
N ALA A 442 0.28 18.49 4.26
CA ALA A 442 -1.05 18.58 3.67
C ALA A 442 -1.56 20.03 3.47
N LYS A 443 -0.72 21.05 3.68
CA LYS A 443 -1.02 22.47 3.40
C LYS A 443 -0.34 22.99 2.13
N ILE A 444 0.37 22.16 1.37
CA ILE A 444 0.95 22.56 0.07
C ILE A 444 -0.14 22.83 -0.98
N PRO A 445 0.05 23.76 -1.94
CA PRO A 445 -0.93 24.07 -2.99
C PRO A 445 -1.27 22.93 -3.97
N PHE A 446 -0.59 21.78 -3.87
CA PHE A 446 -0.91 20.56 -4.62
C PHE A 446 -1.95 19.67 -3.90
N ALA A 447 -2.06 19.77 -2.58
CA ALA A 447 -3.01 19.01 -1.77
C ALA A 447 -4.39 19.70 -1.75
N ASP A 448 -5.08 19.74 -2.89
CA ASP A 448 -6.46 20.22 -3.02
C ASP A 448 -7.48 19.12 -3.37
N PHE A 449 -7.04 17.86 -3.36
CA PHE A 449 -7.85 16.65 -3.54
C PHE A 449 -7.23 15.49 -2.75
N GLY A 450 -8.07 14.66 -2.14
CA GLY A 450 -7.67 13.53 -1.30
C GLY A 450 -6.91 13.94 -0.04
N GLU A 451 -6.25 12.97 0.58
CA GLU A 451 -5.33 13.21 1.70
C GLU A 451 -3.87 13.01 1.27
N ALA A 452 -2.97 13.85 1.79
CA ALA A 452 -1.53 13.76 1.49
C ALA A 452 -0.72 12.94 2.52
N LEU A 453 -1.37 12.51 3.60
CA LEU A 453 -0.78 11.87 4.78
C LEU A 453 -1.54 10.60 5.16
N ASP A 454 -0.85 9.72 5.86
CA ASP A 454 -1.35 8.42 6.33
C ASP A 454 -1.29 8.37 7.87
N PRO A 455 -2.12 9.17 8.57
CA PRO A 455 -2.17 9.12 10.03
C PRO A 455 -2.81 7.80 10.50
N PRO A 456 -2.47 7.33 11.71
CA PRO A 456 -3.21 6.24 12.33
C PRO A 456 -4.71 6.50 12.42
N SER A 457 -5.50 5.44 12.33
CA SER A 457 -6.97 5.49 12.31
C SER A 457 -7.60 4.41 13.20
N ALA A 458 -8.84 4.65 13.63
CA ALA A 458 -9.53 3.87 14.65
C ALA A 458 -9.98 2.49 14.14
N ASP A 459 -10.43 2.41 12.89
CA ASP A 459 -10.80 1.19 12.16
C ASP A 459 -9.58 0.29 11.91
N VAL A 460 -8.51 0.80 11.31
CA VAL A 460 -7.27 0.00 11.09
C VAL A 460 -6.69 -0.47 12.43
N THR A 461 -6.71 0.37 13.46
CA THR A 461 -6.28 -0.06 14.80
C THR A 461 -7.21 -1.10 15.41
N ALA A 462 -8.50 -1.11 15.06
CA ALA A 462 -9.46 -2.10 15.53
C ALA A 462 -9.23 -3.47 14.91
N HIS A 463 -9.10 -3.62 13.59
CA HIS A 463 -8.87 -4.93 12.98
C HIS A 463 -7.54 -5.55 13.45
N VAL A 464 -6.48 -4.73 13.58
CA VAL A 464 -5.21 -5.13 14.21
C VAL A 464 -5.43 -5.60 15.66
N VAL A 465 -6.34 -4.98 16.42
CA VAL A 465 -6.67 -5.40 17.81
C VAL A 465 -7.56 -6.65 17.86
N GLU A 466 -8.56 -6.83 16.97
CA GLU A 466 -9.30 -8.09 16.86
C GLU A 466 -8.31 -9.23 16.54
N MET A 467 -7.40 -9.03 15.59
CA MET A 467 -6.35 -9.98 15.24
C MET A 467 -5.47 -10.36 16.43
N MET A 468 -4.99 -9.39 17.23
CA MET A 468 -4.23 -9.70 18.45
C MET A 468 -5.04 -10.52 19.46
N GLY A 469 -6.34 -10.24 19.60
CA GLY A 469 -7.27 -11.02 20.43
C GLY A 469 -7.47 -12.46 19.91
N LYS A 470 -7.67 -12.65 18.60
CA LYS A 470 -7.84 -13.98 17.97
C LYS A 470 -6.56 -14.83 18.00
N LEU A 471 -5.38 -14.20 18.03
CA LEU A 471 -4.10 -14.87 18.30
C LEU A 471 -3.88 -15.18 19.79
N GLY A 472 -4.70 -14.65 20.69
CA GLY A 472 -4.58 -14.84 22.14
C GLY A 472 -3.42 -14.08 22.78
N LEU A 473 -3.05 -12.91 22.23
CA LEU A 473 -2.03 -12.06 22.83
C LEU A 473 -2.57 -11.37 24.09
N GLU A 474 -1.75 -11.31 25.15
CA GLU A 474 -2.20 -10.77 26.44
C GLU A 474 -2.42 -9.25 26.38
N ARG A 475 -3.49 -8.78 27.04
CA ARG A 475 -3.90 -7.37 27.07
C ARG A 475 -2.83 -6.42 27.66
N ASP A 476 -1.96 -6.95 28.54
CA ASP A 476 -0.85 -6.19 29.12
C ASP A 476 0.38 -6.06 28.22
N LEU A 477 0.41 -6.76 27.06
CA LEU A 477 1.45 -6.59 26.04
C LEU A 477 1.53 -5.10 25.64
N PRO A 478 2.73 -4.47 25.61
CA PRO A 478 2.85 -3.03 25.39
C PRO A 478 2.20 -2.51 24.11
N ALA A 479 2.13 -3.33 23.05
CA ALA A 479 1.43 -3.00 21.81
C ALA A 479 -0.09 -2.88 22.02
N VAL A 480 -0.74 -3.93 22.54
CA VAL A 480 -2.19 -3.95 22.86
C VAL A 480 -2.53 -2.82 23.83
N LYS A 481 -1.73 -2.65 24.89
CA LYS A 481 -1.93 -1.62 25.91
C LYS A 481 -1.74 -0.18 25.40
N ARG A 482 -1.17 0.01 24.21
CA ARG A 482 -1.13 1.30 23.50
C ARG A 482 -2.28 1.44 22.50
N ALA A 483 -2.60 0.38 21.77
CA ALA A 483 -3.74 0.30 20.85
C ALA A 483 -5.07 0.61 21.57
N TYR A 484 -5.30 -0.05 22.71
CA TYR A 484 -6.47 0.15 23.58
C TYR A 484 -6.63 1.61 24.07
N ARG A 485 -5.51 2.30 24.37
CA ARG A 485 -5.55 3.72 24.74
C ARG A 485 -5.89 4.59 23.55
N TYR A 486 -5.21 4.39 22.42
CA TYR A 486 -5.50 5.11 21.18
C TYR A 486 -6.98 4.97 20.76
N ILE A 487 -7.54 3.76 20.75
CA ILE A 487 -8.97 3.54 20.47
C ILE A 487 -9.87 4.35 21.42
N ARG A 488 -9.56 4.37 22.72
CA ARG A 488 -10.34 5.15 23.70
C ARG A 488 -10.17 6.66 23.59
N ASP A 489 -8.99 7.13 23.20
CA ASP A 489 -8.68 8.55 23.02
C ASP A 489 -9.31 9.11 21.72
N GLU A 490 -9.59 8.26 20.72
CA GLU A 490 -10.25 8.64 19.46
C GLU A 490 -11.79 8.59 19.50
N GLN A 491 -12.41 8.09 20.57
CA GLN A 491 -13.88 7.96 20.67
C GLN A 491 -14.57 9.33 20.58
N GLU A 492 -15.66 9.41 19.83
CA GLU A 492 -16.49 10.60 19.71
C GLU A 492 -17.34 10.84 20.98
N PRO A 493 -17.74 12.09 21.28
CA PRO A 493 -18.53 12.40 22.49
C PRO A 493 -19.91 11.72 22.58
N ASP A 494 -20.47 11.31 21.45
CA ASP A 494 -21.73 10.55 21.35
C ASP A 494 -21.53 9.03 21.49
N GLY A 495 -20.29 8.54 21.54
CA GLY A 495 -19.94 7.12 21.68
C GLY A 495 -19.39 6.47 20.42
N ALA A 496 -19.59 7.06 19.24
CA ALA A 496 -19.17 6.45 17.98
C ALA A 496 -17.64 6.47 17.76
N TRP A 497 -17.17 5.69 16.79
CA TRP A 497 -15.82 5.81 16.22
C TRP A 497 -15.88 6.12 14.73
N PHE A 498 -15.03 7.03 14.28
CA PHE A 498 -14.92 7.45 12.89
C PHE A 498 -14.33 6.36 11.99
N GLY A 499 -14.99 6.06 10.86
CA GLY A 499 -14.49 5.15 9.83
C GLY A 499 -13.66 5.90 8.80
N ARG A 500 -12.36 5.63 8.73
CA ARG A 500 -11.46 6.22 7.75
C ARG A 500 -11.60 5.55 6.38
N TRP A 501 -11.81 4.23 6.33
CA TRP A 501 -11.81 3.45 5.09
C TRP A 501 -13.16 2.82 4.71
N GLY A 502 -14.09 2.70 5.66
CA GLY A 502 -15.50 2.37 5.42
C GLY A 502 -16.43 3.47 5.93
N VAL A 503 -17.62 3.59 5.33
CA VAL A 503 -18.59 4.68 5.56
C VAL A 503 -19.53 4.34 6.73
N ASN A 504 -19.51 5.06 7.85
CA ASN A 504 -18.44 5.87 8.42
C ASN A 504 -18.43 5.61 9.94
N TYR A 505 -19.34 6.24 10.68
CA TYR A 505 -19.47 6.03 12.12
C TYR A 505 -20.06 4.66 12.46
N ILE A 506 -20.89 4.08 11.58
CA ILE A 506 -21.35 2.69 11.69
C ILE A 506 -20.19 1.71 11.45
N TYR A 507 -19.31 2.00 10.48
CA TYR A 507 -18.13 1.17 10.19
C TYR A 507 -17.12 1.18 11.33
N GLY A 508 -16.65 2.36 11.75
CA GLY A 508 -15.65 2.49 12.81
C GLY A 508 -16.13 1.88 14.15
N THR A 509 -17.39 2.10 14.51
CA THR A 509 -18.00 1.49 15.70
C THR A 509 -18.19 -0.03 15.53
N GLY A 510 -18.57 -0.47 14.33
CA GLY A 510 -18.69 -1.88 13.93
C GLY A 510 -17.39 -2.68 13.96
N ALA A 511 -16.24 -2.03 13.76
CA ALA A 511 -14.91 -2.62 13.90
C ALA A 511 -14.40 -2.58 15.35
N VAL A 512 -14.52 -1.44 16.04
CA VAL A 512 -13.98 -1.24 17.39
C VAL A 512 -14.61 -2.14 18.44
N LEU A 513 -15.93 -2.36 18.40
CA LEU A 513 -16.62 -3.15 19.44
C LEU A 513 -16.25 -4.65 19.41
N PRO A 514 -16.20 -5.34 18.25
CA PRO A 514 -15.60 -6.66 18.13
C PRO A 514 -14.13 -6.73 18.57
N ALA A 515 -13.32 -5.72 18.23
CA ALA A 515 -11.91 -5.66 18.63
C ALA A 515 -11.72 -5.57 20.16
N LEU A 516 -12.51 -4.72 20.83
CA LEU A 516 -12.52 -4.61 22.30
C LEU A 516 -12.95 -5.93 22.96
N ALA A 517 -14.01 -6.58 22.45
CA ALA A 517 -14.46 -7.88 22.94
C ALA A 517 -13.38 -8.98 22.74
N ALA A 518 -12.67 -8.97 21.61
CA ALA A 518 -11.64 -9.96 21.29
C ALA A 518 -10.41 -9.89 22.21
N ILE A 519 -10.04 -8.71 22.73
CA ILE A 519 -8.99 -8.58 23.76
C ILE A 519 -9.50 -8.72 25.20
N GLY A 520 -10.77 -9.11 25.39
CA GLY A 520 -11.37 -9.27 26.71
C GLY A 520 -11.52 -7.94 27.46
N GLU A 521 -12.01 -6.89 26.79
CA GLU A 521 -12.54 -5.73 27.49
C GLU A 521 -13.86 -6.07 28.21
N ASP A 522 -14.09 -5.38 29.32
CA ASP A 522 -15.39 -5.39 30.00
C ASP A 522 -16.40 -4.58 29.17
N MET A 523 -17.30 -5.28 28.48
CA MET A 523 -18.28 -4.62 27.60
C MET A 523 -19.40 -3.90 28.36
N SER A 524 -19.47 -4.02 29.69
CA SER A 524 -20.42 -3.25 30.53
C SER A 524 -19.94 -1.83 30.86
N GLN A 525 -18.72 -1.44 30.43
CA GLN A 525 -18.15 -0.13 30.70
C GLN A 525 -18.97 1.01 30.06
N GLU A 526 -19.08 2.16 30.74
CA GLU A 526 -19.88 3.33 30.32
C GLU A 526 -19.56 3.81 28.89
N TYR A 527 -18.29 3.75 28.48
CA TYR A 527 -17.87 4.18 27.16
C TYR A 527 -18.21 3.16 26.06
N VAL A 528 -18.35 1.88 26.41
CA VAL A 528 -18.78 0.81 25.51
C VAL A 528 -20.30 0.84 25.37
N THR A 529 -21.03 0.87 26.48
CA THR A 529 -22.50 0.95 26.51
C THR A 529 -23.02 2.16 25.74
N ARG A 530 -22.43 3.36 25.92
CA ARG A 530 -22.76 4.55 25.10
C ARG A 530 -22.61 4.32 23.59
N ALA A 531 -21.63 3.54 23.16
CA ALA A 531 -21.44 3.22 21.73
C ALA A 531 -22.47 2.21 21.22
N ILE A 532 -22.90 1.27 22.07
CA ILE A 532 -23.96 0.31 21.75
C ILE A 532 -25.32 1.02 21.69
N ASP A 533 -25.63 1.88 22.67
CA ASP A 533 -26.80 2.77 22.68
C ASP A 533 -26.84 3.63 21.40
N TRP A 534 -25.71 4.23 21.00
CA TRP A 534 -25.60 4.98 19.74
C TRP A 534 -25.98 4.13 18.52
N VAL A 535 -25.53 2.87 18.44
CA VAL A 535 -25.93 1.96 17.36
C VAL A 535 -27.44 1.67 17.42
N VAL A 536 -28.03 1.46 18.60
CA VAL A 536 -29.48 1.22 18.74
C VAL A 536 -30.30 2.44 18.29
N ASP A 537 -29.90 3.65 18.67
CA ASP A 537 -30.60 4.90 18.35
C ASP A 537 -30.58 5.24 16.84
N HIS A 538 -29.60 4.75 16.08
CA HIS A 538 -29.49 4.95 14.63
C HIS A 538 -30.14 3.82 13.79
N GLN A 539 -30.95 2.93 14.39
CA GLN A 539 -31.63 1.87 13.63
C GLN A 539 -32.84 2.38 12.83
N ASN A 540 -32.80 2.25 11.50
CA ASN A 540 -33.88 2.65 10.59
C ASN A 540 -35.22 1.93 10.86
N ASP A 541 -36.35 2.47 10.38
CA ASP A 541 -37.69 1.92 10.58
C ASP A 541 -37.87 0.49 10.01
N ASP A 542 -37.20 0.17 8.90
CA ASP A 542 -37.16 -1.18 8.32
C ASP A 542 -36.42 -2.22 9.19
N GLY A 543 -35.60 -1.75 10.13
CA GLY A 543 -34.77 -2.58 11.02
C GLY A 543 -33.33 -2.77 10.55
N GLY A 544 -32.97 -2.26 9.37
CA GLY A 544 -31.58 -2.17 8.95
C GLY A 544 -30.87 -0.94 9.53
N TRP A 545 -29.65 -0.74 9.06
CA TRP A 545 -28.85 0.46 9.29
C TRP A 545 -28.23 0.91 7.97
N GLY A 546 -28.03 2.22 7.84
CA GLY A 546 -27.42 2.84 6.67
C GLY A 546 -26.80 4.19 7.02
N GLU A 547 -25.73 4.55 6.32
CA GLU A 547 -25.04 5.82 6.52
C GLU A 547 -24.56 6.38 5.18
N SER A 548 -24.92 7.63 4.89
CA SER A 548 -24.50 8.31 3.67
C SER A 548 -23.02 8.72 3.72
N CYS A 549 -22.30 8.64 2.59
CA CYS A 549 -20.97 9.24 2.44
C CYS A 549 -20.93 10.74 2.82
N GLY A 550 -22.08 11.42 2.77
CA GLY A 550 -22.23 12.79 3.26
C GLY A 550 -21.89 12.99 4.75
N SER A 551 -21.85 11.94 5.58
CA SER A 551 -21.54 12.07 7.00
C SER A 551 -20.10 12.51 7.31
N TYR A 552 -19.20 12.45 6.32
CA TYR A 552 -17.87 13.04 6.40
C TYR A 552 -17.86 14.57 6.37
N VAL A 553 -18.92 15.21 5.86
CA VAL A 553 -19.03 16.67 5.68
C VAL A 553 -20.25 17.30 6.34
N ASP A 554 -21.26 16.50 6.72
CA ASP A 554 -22.45 16.95 7.44
C ASP A 554 -22.67 16.11 8.72
N PRO A 555 -22.51 16.70 9.93
CA PRO A 555 -22.75 16.00 11.20
C PRO A 555 -24.18 15.46 11.37
N THR A 556 -25.16 15.96 10.61
CA THR A 556 -26.56 15.49 10.68
C THR A 556 -26.78 14.19 9.91
N LEU A 557 -25.79 13.72 9.15
CA LEU A 557 -25.82 12.45 8.43
C LEU A 557 -25.03 11.33 9.14
N ARG A 558 -24.45 11.58 10.32
CA ARG A 558 -23.76 10.56 11.14
C ARG A 558 -24.72 9.41 11.45
N GLY A 559 -24.35 8.20 11.03
CA GLY A 559 -25.22 7.03 11.19
C GLY A 559 -26.59 7.12 10.48
N VAL A 560 -26.76 8.01 9.49
CA VAL A 560 -28.04 8.24 8.82
C VAL A 560 -27.91 8.07 7.30
N GLY A 561 -28.74 7.19 6.75
CA GLY A 561 -28.82 6.88 5.33
C GLY A 561 -29.82 5.75 5.06
N PRO A 562 -30.16 5.48 3.78
CA PRO A 562 -30.95 4.31 3.41
C PRO A 562 -30.22 3.03 3.86
N SER A 563 -30.96 2.07 4.43
CA SER A 563 -30.38 0.82 4.93
C SER A 563 -29.58 0.09 3.85
N THR A 564 -28.40 -0.43 4.21
CA THR A 564 -27.54 -1.24 3.32
C THR A 564 -27.23 -2.58 3.97
N ALA A 565 -26.79 -3.55 3.17
CA ALA A 565 -26.54 -4.90 3.66
C ALA A 565 -25.27 -4.95 4.51
N SER A 566 -24.21 -4.26 4.08
CA SER A 566 -22.94 -4.15 4.83
C SER A 566 -23.06 -3.29 6.09
N GLN A 567 -23.71 -2.12 6.05
CA GLN A 567 -23.85 -1.27 7.25
C GLN A 567 -24.80 -1.90 8.28
N THR A 568 -25.86 -2.60 7.84
CA THR A 568 -26.68 -3.43 8.75
C THR A 568 -25.85 -4.53 9.40
N ALA A 569 -24.95 -5.18 8.65
CA ALA A 569 -24.07 -6.19 9.19
C ALA A 569 -23.04 -5.61 10.18
N TRP A 570 -22.43 -4.45 9.92
CA TRP A 570 -21.51 -3.78 10.86
C TRP A 570 -22.19 -3.38 12.17
N ALA A 571 -23.40 -2.82 12.09
CA ALA A 571 -24.22 -2.55 13.27
C ALA A 571 -24.55 -3.84 14.05
N LEU A 572 -24.89 -4.94 13.36
CA LEU A 572 -25.07 -6.24 14.02
C LEU A 572 -23.78 -6.75 14.67
N LEU A 573 -22.61 -6.60 14.03
CA LEU A 573 -21.32 -7.02 14.62
C LEU A 573 -21.01 -6.26 15.92
N ALA A 574 -21.27 -4.96 15.96
CA ALA A 574 -21.21 -4.14 17.18
C ALA A 574 -22.15 -4.67 18.28
N LEU A 575 -23.44 -4.84 17.97
CA LEU A 575 -24.44 -5.29 18.95
C LEU A 575 -24.21 -6.73 19.44
N LEU A 576 -23.66 -7.61 18.60
CA LEU A 576 -23.33 -9.00 18.97
C LEU A 576 -22.05 -9.09 19.82
N ALA A 577 -21.09 -8.19 19.63
CA ALA A 577 -19.89 -8.09 20.46
C ALA A 577 -20.19 -7.53 21.87
N GLY A 578 -21.06 -6.53 21.95
CA GLY A 578 -21.48 -5.87 23.19
C GLY A 578 -22.70 -6.48 23.89
N LEU A 579 -23.03 -7.76 23.65
CA LEU A 579 -24.37 -8.31 23.91
C LEU A 579 -24.72 -8.55 25.40
N GLU A 580 -24.98 -7.48 26.15
CA GLU A 580 -25.79 -7.57 27.37
C GLU A 580 -27.25 -7.86 27.02
N ARG A 581 -27.88 -8.79 27.75
CA ARG A 581 -29.18 -9.39 27.39
C ARG A 581 -30.39 -8.60 27.88
N ASP A 582 -30.45 -7.30 27.60
CA ASP A 582 -31.70 -6.54 27.78
C ASP A 582 -32.66 -6.69 26.58
N ALA A 583 -33.90 -6.23 26.76
CA ALA A 583 -34.98 -6.38 25.79
C ALA A 583 -34.96 -5.39 24.62
N LEU A 584 -34.22 -4.27 24.71
CA LEU A 584 -34.05 -3.28 23.64
C LEU A 584 -32.93 -3.72 22.70
N HIS A 585 -31.76 -4.06 23.26
CA HIS A 585 -30.61 -4.57 22.53
C HIS A 585 -30.96 -5.84 21.74
N HIS A 586 -31.60 -6.82 22.38
CA HIS A 586 -32.08 -8.03 21.70
C HIS A 586 -33.11 -7.70 20.58
N ARG A 587 -33.99 -6.71 20.80
CA ARG A 587 -34.97 -6.30 19.78
C ARG A 587 -34.30 -5.63 18.57
N ALA A 588 -33.26 -4.83 18.78
CA ALA A 588 -32.49 -4.21 17.70
C ALA A 588 -31.78 -5.28 16.84
N VAL A 589 -31.11 -6.25 17.46
CA VAL A 589 -30.49 -7.39 16.77
C VAL A 589 -31.51 -8.18 15.94
N ILE A 590 -32.66 -8.54 16.53
CA ILE A 590 -33.72 -9.30 15.83
C ILE A 590 -34.34 -8.51 14.67
N ARG A 591 -34.32 -7.17 14.71
CA ARG A 591 -34.73 -6.32 13.57
C ARG A 591 -33.70 -6.35 12.44
N GLY A 592 -32.41 -6.18 12.72
CA GLY A 592 -31.34 -6.25 11.70
C GLY A 592 -31.21 -7.62 11.04
N VAL A 593 -31.33 -8.69 11.84
CA VAL A 593 -31.35 -10.06 11.33
C VAL A 593 -32.54 -10.30 10.39
N ARG A 594 -33.70 -9.70 10.66
CA ARG A 594 -34.86 -9.77 9.77
C ARG A 594 -34.67 -8.92 8.51
N TYR A 595 -34.13 -7.71 8.62
CA TYR A 595 -33.79 -6.90 7.45
C TYR A 595 -32.92 -7.69 6.47
N LEU A 596 -31.83 -8.30 6.94
CA LEU A 596 -30.96 -9.13 6.09
C LEU A 596 -31.66 -10.38 5.54
N MET A 597 -32.55 -11.02 6.29
CA MET A 597 -33.34 -12.14 5.77
C MET A 597 -34.34 -11.73 4.69
N ASP A 598 -35.03 -10.61 4.89
CA ASP A 598 -36.18 -10.18 4.09
C ASP A 598 -35.74 -9.37 2.84
N THR A 599 -34.46 -8.95 2.78
CA THR A 599 -33.81 -8.29 1.62
C THR A 599 -32.86 -9.18 0.82
N GLN A 600 -32.70 -10.46 1.19
CA GLN A 600 -31.85 -11.39 0.42
C GLN A 600 -32.54 -11.82 -0.88
N GLN A 601 -31.80 -11.77 -1.99
CA GLN A 601 -32.27 -12.19 -3.31
C GLN A 601 -32.36 -13.73 -3.44
N GLU A 602 -33.11 -14.20 -4.44
CA GLU A 602 -33.39 -15.65 -4.65
C GLU A 602 -32.12 -16.49 -4.87
N ASP A 603 -31.07 -15.91 -5.45
CA ASP A 603 -29.79 -16.57 -5.69
C ASP A 603 -28.89 -16.66 -4.43
N GLY A 604 -29.22 -15.88 -3.39
CA GLY A 604 -28.51 -15.78 -2.12
C GLY A 604 -27.68 -14.51 -1.92
N SER A 605 -27.66 -13.60 -2.89
CA SER A 605 -27.02 -12.29 -2.77
C SER A 605 -27.86 -11.25 -2.02
N TRP A 606 -27.30 -10.06 -1.84
CA TRP A 606 -28.03 -8.83 -1.56
C TRP A 606 -27.72 -7.77 -2.61
N ASP A 607 -28.60 -6.77 -2.74
CA ASP A 607 -28.31 -5.54 -3.49
C ASP A 607 -27.75 -4.45 -2.58
N GLU A 608 -26.71 -3.76 -3.06
CA GLU A 608 -26.13 -2.59 -2.40
C GLU A 608 -25.71 -1.57 -3.49
N PRO A 609 -26.60 -0.64 -3.87
CA PRO A 609 -26.26 0.38 -4.87
C PRO A 609 -25.50 1.57 -4.25
N TYR A 610 -25.61 1.75 -2.93
CA TYR A 610 -24.95 2.81 -2.18
C TYR A 610 -23.48 2.47 -1.89
N PHE A 611 -22.65 3.52 -1.78
CA PHE A 611 -21.22 3.39 -1.57
C PHE A 611 -20.92 3.28 -0.08
N THR A 612 -20.27 2.18 0.31
CA THR A 612 -20.00 1.85 1.72
C THR A 612 -18.50 1.83 2.06
N GLY A 613 -17.61 2.03 1.08
CA GLY A 613 -16.17 2.21 1.24
C GLY A 613 -15.69 3.64 0.97
N THR A 614 -14.51 4.00 1.46
CA THR A 614 -13.94 5.36 1.40
C THR A 614 -12.44 5.34 1.14
N GLY A 615 -12.01 5.84 -0.02
CA GLY A 615 -10.58 6.07 -0.27
C GLY A 615 -10.07 7.32 0.44
N PHE A 616 -10.82 8.44 0.35
CA PHE A 616 -10.51 9.69 1.04
C PHE A 616 -11.79 10.36 1.59
N PRO A 617 -11.91 10.59 2.91
CA PRO A 617 -12.95 11.45 3.49
C PRO A 617 -12.92 12.88 2.95
N GLY A 618 -11.74 13.35 2.52
CA GLY A 618 -11.55 14.65 1.88
C GLY A 618 -11.47 15.82 2.86
N TYR A 619 -11.09 15.61 4.12
CA TYR A 619 -10.85 16.72 5.04
C TYR A 619 -9.69 17.64 4.59
N GLY A 620 -8.83 17.20 3.65
CA GLY A 620 -7.91 18.06 2.90
C GLY A 620 -6.83 18.68 3.77
N VAL A 621 -6.47 17.98 4.84
CA VAL A 621 -5.54 18.43 5.89
C VAL A 621 -4.67 17.29 6.44
N GLY A 622 -4.89 16.04 6.03
CA GLY A 622 -4.11 14.88 6.44
C GLY A 622 -4.37 14.36 7.86
N GLU A 623 -5.45 14.81 8.52
CA GLU A 623 -5.90 14.36 9.85
C GLU A 623 -7.41 14.64 10.05
N ARG A 624 -8.11 13.85 10.87
CA ARG A 624 -9.54 14.06 11.20
C ARG A 624 -9.74 15.45 11.82
N LEU A 625 -10.67 16.23 11.27
CA LEU A 625 -10.98 17.58 11.77
C LEU A 625 -11.81 17.52 13.06
N ALA A 626 -11.26 18.05 14.16
CA ALA A 626 -11.96 18.18 15.45
C ALA A 626 -13.21 19.09 15.42
N ARG A 627 -13.41 19.84 14.33
CA ARG A 627 -14.67 20.50 13.96
C ARG A 627 -14.71 20.67 12.45
N LEU A 628 -15.77 20.19 11.79
CA LEU A 628 -15.99 20.46 10.37
C LEU A 628 -16.21 21.97 10.11
N PRO A 629 -15.70 22.53 9.00
CA PRO A 629 -15.90 23.95 8.69
C PRO A 629 -17.37 24.23 8.31
N GLY A 630 -17.85 25.44 8.59
CA GLY A 630 -19.18 25.92 8.19
C GLY A 630 -19.20 26.59 6.81
N PRO A 631 -20.37 26.80 6.19
CA PRO A 631 -20.50 27.46 4.90
C PRO A 631 -19.78 28.82 4.84
N GLY A 632 -18.81 28.95 3.93
CA GLY A 632 -17.98 30.15 3.77
C GLY A 632 -16.66 30.15 4.56
N GLU A 633 -16.42 29.17 5.42
CA GLU A 633 -15.12 28.96 6.07
C GLU A 633 -14.11 28.23 5.14
N GLU A 634 -12.82 28.42 5.39
CA GLU A 634 -11.76 27.81 4.59
C GLU A 634 -11.71 26.29 4.81
N GLY A 635 -11.95 25.50 3.75
CA GLY A 635 -12.04 24.04 3.80
C GLY A 635 -13.47 23.49 3.88
N TYR A 636 -14.50 24.35 3.85
CA TYR A 636 -15.89 23.91 3.73
C TYR A 636 -16.14 23.12 2.44
N GLN A 637 -16.97 22.08 2.54
CA GLN A 637 -17.44 21.25 1.44
C GLN A 637 -18.94 21.06 1.52
N GLY A 638 -19.60 21.00 0.36
CA GLY A 638 -20.96 20.46 0.26
C GLY A 638 -20.93 18.94 0.12
N LEU A 639 -22.12 18.34 0.02
CA LEU A 639 -22.31 16.91 -0.25
C LEU A 639 -21.75 16.47 -1.62
N ASP A 640 -21.38 17.41 -2.50
CA ASP A 640 -20.62 17.16 -3.74
C ASP A 640 -19.14 16.82 -3.51
N MET A 641 -18.67 16.91 -2.25
CA MET A 641 -17.39 16.42 -1.72
C MET A 641 -16.19 16.61 -2.68
N PRO A 642 -15.86 17.86 -3.06
CA PRO A 642 -14.86 18.16 -4.08
C PRO A 642 -13.43 17.66 -3.79
N VAL A 643 -13.13 17.33 -2.53
CA VAL A 643 -11.83 16.82 -2.06
C VAL A 643 -11.90 15.31 -1.72
N GLY A 644 -13.10 14.73 -1.59
CA GLY A 644 -13.30 13.33 -1.19
C GLY A 644 -13.23 12.33 -2.36
N PHE A 645 -13.12 11.05 -2.02
CA PHE A 645 -13.15 9.93 -2.98
C PHE A 645 -13.77 8.68 -2.30
N MET A 646 -14.87 8.18 -2.86
CA MET A 646 -15.66 7.09 -2.31
C MET A 646 -15.53 5.82 -3.16
N ILE A 647 -15.77 4.67 -2.54
CA ILE A 647 -15.60 3.35 -3.14
C ILE A 647 -16.83 2.47 -2.85
N ASN A 648 -17.28 1.69 -3.82
CA ASN A 648 -18.28 0.63 -3.65
C ASN A 648 -17.59 -0.73 -3.83
N TYR A 649 -17.39 -1.43 -2.71
CA TYR A 649 -16.81 -2.78 -2.66
C TYR A 649 -17.91 -3.78 -2.99
N HIS A 650 -17.96 -4.33 -4.21
CA HIS A 650 -19.11 -5.16 -4.61
C HIS A 650 -19.24 -6.46 -3.79
N MET A 651 -18.17 -6.98 -3.17
CA MET A 651 -18.25 -8.13 -2.25
C MET A 651 -18.88 -7.81 -0.87
N TYR A 652 -18.86 -6.55 -0.42
CA TYR A 652 -19.31 -6.16 0.93
C TYR A 652 -20.77 -6.53 1.20
N ARG A 653 -21.64 -6.36 0.18
CA ARG A 653 -23.06 -6.74 0.21
C ARG A 653 -23.30 -8.21 0.52
N ASN A 654 -22.32 -9.09 0.28
CA ASN A 654 -22.45 -10.54 0.45
C ASN A 654 -21.67 -11.04 1.67
N LEU A 655 -20.42 -10.59 1.85
CA LEU A 655 -19.55 -11.13 2.90
C LEU A 655 -19.96 -10.65 4.30
N TRP A 656 -20.36 -9.39 4.46
CA TRP A 656 -20.68 -8.84 5.79
C TRP A 656 -22.00 -9.41 6.33
N PRO A 657 -23.11 -9.51 5.56
CA PRO A 657 -24.30 -10.23 6.00
C PRO A 657 -24.02 -11.69 6.36
N LEU A 658 -23.17 -12.39 5.60
CA LEU A 658 -22.80 -13.77 5.94
C LEU A 658 -22.08 -13.86 7.29
N LEU A 659 -21.11 -12.96 7.54
CA LEU A 659 -20.36 -12.90 8.79
C LEU A 659 -21.27 -12.55 9.99
N ALA A 660 -22.12 -11.53 9.86
CA ALA A 660 -23.02 -11.09 10.93
C ALA A 660 -24.10 -12.14 11.25
N LEU A 661 -24.71 -12.75 10.23
CA LEU A 661 -25.69 -13.83 10.44
C LEU A 661 -25.03 -15.12 10.97
N GLY A 662 -23.77 -15.39 10.60
CA GLY A 662 -22.95 -16.46 11.16
C GLY A 662 -22.69 -16.28 12.66
N ARG A 663 -22.13 -15.14 13.07
CA ARG A 663 -21.90 -14.79 14.48
C ARG A 663 -23.19 -14.77 15.30
N TYR A 664 -24.32 -14.31 14.73
CA TYR A 664 -25.64 -14.43 15.36
C TYR A 664 -26.06 -15.90 15.59
N LEU A 665 -25.83 -16.79 14.61
CA LEU A 665 -26.20 -18.21 14.72
C LEU A 665 -25.39 -18.95 15.79
N ASP A 666 -24.13 -18.59 16.06
CA ASP A 666 -23.35 -19.26 17.11
C ASP A 666 -23.87 -18.90 18.51
N LEU A 667 -24.15 -17.61 18.72
CA LEU A 667 -24.70 -17.06 19.96
C LEU A 667 -26.14 -17.51 20.24
N ALA A 668 -27.00 -17.54 19.22
CA ALA A 668 -28.39 -18.00 19.33
C ALA A 668 -28.52 -19.53 19.29
N GLY A 669 -27.55 -20.23 18.69
CA GLY A 669 -27.55 -21.68 18.50
C GLY A 669 -27.12 -22.50 19.73
N GLY A 670 -26.59 -21.85 20.76
CA GLY A 670 -26.28 -22.48 22.05
C GLY A 670 -24.80 -22.63 22.40
N LYS A 671 -23.86 -21.96 21.73
CA LYS A 671 -22.51 -21.76 22.29
C LYS A 671 -22.52 -20.60 23.29
N ILE A 672 -22.90 -20.89 24.53
CA ILE A 672 -22.80 -19.92 25.62
C ILE A 672 -21.30 -19.65 25.91
N PRO A 673 -20.86 -18.38 25.99
CA PRO A 673 -19.54 -18.03 26.53
C PRO A 673 -19.43 -18.46 28.00
N GLY A 674 -19.00 -19.70 28.23
CA GLY A 674 -19.00 -20.33 29.56
C GLY A 674 -18.77 -21.84 29.55
N ASP A 675 -19.16 -22.56 28.49
CA ASP A 675 -18.97 -24.02 28.43
C ASP A 675 -17.61 -24.41 27.82
N ARG A 676 -16.58 -24.52 28.68
CA ARG A 676 -15.30 -25.19 28.39
C ARG A 676 -15.27 -26.65 28.88
N SER A 677 -16.40 -27.36 28.88
CA SER A 677 -16.48 -28.75 29.41
C SER A 677 -16.62 -29.85 28.36
N LEU A 678 -16.96 -29.53 27.10
CA LEU A 678 -17.10 -30.51 26.01
C LEU A 678 -15.84 -30.74 25.15
N ASP A 679 -14.65 -30.41 25.66
CA ASP A 679 -13.36 -30.85 25.11
C ASP A 679 -12.69 -31.96 25.96
N ALA A 680 -13.40 -32.46 26.99
CA ALA A 680 -12.95 -33.51 27.89
C ALA A 680 -13.01 -34.93 27.25
N GLY A 681 -12.35 -35.10 26.10
CA GLY A 681 -12.37 -36.37 25.34
C GLY A 681 -11.17 -36.64 24.43
N VAL A 682 -10.40 -35.62 24.03
CA VAL A 682 -9.17 -35.79 23.25
C VAL A 682 -7.95 -35.65 24.18
N PRO A 683 -6.94 -36.54 24.14
CA PRO A 683 -5.78 -36.42 25.01
C PRO A 683 -5.03 -35.10 24.78
N HIS A 684 -4.82 -34.32 25.85
CA HIS A 684 -3.88 -33.20 25.85
C HIS A 684 -2.45 -33.70 25.62
N ASN A 685 -2.06 -33.82 24.35
CA ASN A 685 -0.67 -33.95 23.98
C ASN A 685 -0.02 -32.57 24.16
N ASN A 686 0.73 -32.39 25.25
CA ASN A 686 1.36 -31.12 25.64
C ASN A 686 2.53 -30.74 24.70
N GLY A 687 2.20 -30.40 23.45
CA GLY A 687 3.07 -29.61 22.57
C GLY A 687 3.13 -28.14 23.04
N PRO A 688 4.28 -27.46 22.91
CA PRO A 688 4.51 -26.20 23.61
C PRO A 688 3.86 -24.97 22.93
N THR A 689 2.53 -24.82 23.07
CA THR A 689 1.82 -23.58 22.70
C THR A 689 2.27 -22.39 23.56
N GLY A 690 2.47 -22.60 24.87
CA GLY A 690 3.07 -21.63 25.79
C GLY A 690 4.53 -21.24 25.47
N GLY A 691 5.15 -21.86 24.45
CA GLY A 691 6.40 -21.40 23.88
C GLY A 691 6.26 -20.29 22.83
N ARG A 692 5.08 -20.11 22.21
CA ARG A 692 4.90 -19.15 21.11
C ARG A 692 4.75 -17.70 21.61
N ALA A 693 3.81 -17.43 22.53
CA ALA A 693 3.66 -16.12 23.15
C ALA A 693 4.97 -15.68 23.83
N LYS A 694 5.53 -16.57 24.65
CA LYS A 694 6.78 -16.31 25.38
C LYS A 694 7.97 -15.99 24.49
N MET A 695 8.09 -16.59 23.30
CA MET A 695 9.18 -16.29 22.36
C MET A 695 8.99 -14.96 21.61
N MET A 696 7.76 -14.40 21.57
CA MET A 696 7.52 -13.03 21.14
C MET A 696 7.86 -12.04 22.27
N GLU A 697 7.44 -12.31 23.51
CA GLU A 697 7.80 -11.52 24.70
C GLU A 697 9.32 -11.44 24.95
N ASP A 698 10.01 -12.60 24.92
CA ASP A 698 11.45 -12.74 25.19
C ASP A 698 12.33 -11.97 24.18
N ARG A 699 11.77 -11.56 23.03
CA ARG A 699 12.39 -10.60 22.10
C ARG A 699 12.11 -9.15 22.51
N PHE A 700 10.85 -8.81 22.76
CA PHE A 700 10.43 -7.42 23.02
C PHE A 700 11.09 -6.83 24.28
N ILE A 701 11.20 -7.63 25.35
CA ILE A 701 11.86 -7.24 26.61
C ILE A 701 13.35 -6.90 26.41
N ARG A 702 14.00 -7.43 25.36
CA ARG A 702 15.42 -7.19 25.09
C ARG A 702 15.70 -5.94 24.26
N GLU A 703 14.75 -5.41 23.50
CA GLU A 703 14.96 -4.18 22.74
C GLU A 703 14.69 -2.90 23.56
N THR A 704 14.02 -3.00 24.71
CA THR A 704 13.77 -1.89 25.62
C THR A 704 14.92 -1.54 26.57
N ASP A 705 15.99 -2.35 26.67
CA ASP A 705 17.04 -2.21 27.69
C ASP A 705 18.48 -2.42 27.15
N THR A 706 18.82 -1.73 26.05
CA THR A 706 20.15 -1.83 25.39
C THR A 706 20.90 -0.49 25.25
N ASP A 707 20.93 0.32 26.31
CA ASP A 707 21.80 1.52 26.40
C ASP A 707 23.08 1.31 27.24
N ARG A 708 23.38 0.05 27.60
CA ARG A 708 24.59 -0.34 28.35
C ARG A 708 25.12 -1.72 27.95
N LEU A 709 26.20 -1.76 27.13
CA LEU A 709 27.39 -2.67 27.26
C LEU A 709 28.30 -2.69 26.01
N ALA A 710 28.75 -1.52 25.53
CA ALA A 710 29.73 -1.44 24.45
C ALA A 710 31.19 -1.62 24.92
N LYS A 711 31.62 -2.84 25.26
CA LYS A 711 33.04 -3.19 25.55
C LYS A 711 33.42 -4.64 25.20
N SER A 712 33.73 -4.95 23.93
CA SER A 712 34.71 -5.99 23.55
C SER A 712 35.07 -6.01 22.04
N ARG A 713 36.38 -6.00 21.77
CA ARG A 713 37.19 -6.46 20.60
C ARG A 713 36.46 -7.01 19.34
N ASN A 714 36.63 -6.45 18.13
CA ASN A 714 37.80 -6.43 17.18
C ASN A 714 37.95 -7.73 16.36
N GLY A 715 38.18 -7.79 15.02
CA GLY A 715 38.30 -6.81 13.90
C GLY A 715 37.54 -7.31 12.63
N GLY A 716 37.67 -6.85 11.36
CA GLY A 716 38.78 -6.31 10.52
C GLY A 716 39.32 -7.38 9.51
N ALA A 717 39.62 -7.23 8.19
CA ALA A 717 39.84 -6.08 7.26
C ALA A 717 39.97 -6.35 5.65
N ASN A 718 38.96 -6.70 4.77
CA ASN A 718 38.95 -7.43 3.40
C ASN A 718 40.18 -7.50 2.39
N GLY A 719 40.16 -7.43 1.00
CA GLY A 719 39.37 -7.94 -0.20
C GLY A 719 39.01 -7.01 -1.47
N ALA A 720 38.64 -7.51 -2.71
CA ALA A 720 38.53 -6.95 -4.16
C ALA A 720 39.69 -6.82 -5.27
N GLY A 721 39.42 -6.63 -6.56
CA GLY A 721 40.43 -6.48 -7.65
C GLY A 721 41.27 -7.73 -8.13
N ASP A 722 42.11 -7.82 -9.20
CA ASP A 722 42.14 -7.30 -10.63
C ASP A 722 43.58 -7.11 -11.23
N PRO A 723 44.02 -7.77 -12.35
CA PRO A 723 44.44 -7.06 -13.61
C PRO A 723 44.63 -7.84 -14.99
N THR A 724 44.16 -7.26 -16.13
CA THR A 724 44.48 -7.50 -17.61
C THR A 724 43.61 -8.41 -18.52
N ALA A 725 43.10 -8.05 -19.73
CA ALA A 725 42.62 -6.82 -20.43
C ALA A 725 41.80 -7.23 -21.72
N GLY A 726 40.94 -6.35 -22.29
CA GLY A 726 39.98 -6.64 -23.40
C GLY A 726 40.53 -6.91 -24.84
N PRO A 727 39.70 -7.00 -25.93
CA PRO A 727 38.48 -6.19 -26.18
C PRO A 727 37.24 -6.96 -26.76
N ALA A 728 36.30 -6.21 -27.36
CA ALA A 728 34.87 -6.53 -27.57
C ALA A 728 34.42 -7.40 -28.76
N LEU A 729 33.31 -8.13 -28.56
CA LEU A 729 32.15 -8.27 -29.47
C LEU A 729 30.93 -8.79 -28.67
N GLY A 730 29.72 -8.28 -28.94
CA GLY A 730 28.55 -8.43 -28.05
C GLY A 730 27.64 -9.66 -28.30
N PRO A 731 26.86 -10.12 -27.30
CA PRO A 731 26.02 -11.32 -27.39
C PRO A 731 24.57 -11.06 -27.83
N ALA A 732 23.97 -12.07 -28.46
CA ALA A 732 22.52 -12.18 -28.64
C ALA A 732 21.88 -12.93 -27.45
N LEU A 733 20.56 -12.81 -27.30
CA LEU A 733 19.77 -13.54 -26.28
C LEU A 733 19.52 -14.99 -26.71
N GLU A 734 20.37 -15.91 -26.26
CA GLU A 734 19.99 -17.34 -26.20
C GLU A 734 19.14 -17.59 -24.94
N LYS A 735 18.02 -18.31 -25.11
CA LYS A 735 17.23 -18.84 -24.00
C LYS A 735 17.69 -20.27 -23.72
N SER A 736 18.05 -20.59 -22.48
CA SER A 736 18.11 -21.98 -22.03
C SER A 736 16.75 -22.43 -21.49
N ASP A 737 16.32 -23.63 -21.86
CA ASP A 737 15.08 -24.23 -21.36
C ASP A 737 15.28 -24.79 -19.94
N MET A 738 14.36 -24.48 -19.02
CA MET A 738 14.39 -25.02 -17.65
C MET A 738 13.93 -26.49 -17.61
N GLY A 739 14.88 -27.41 -17.83
CA GLY A 739 14.66 -28.84 -17.67
C GLY A 739 14.43 -29.25 -16.20
N ARG A 740 13.32 -29.95 -15.92
CA ARG A 740 13.09 -30.59 -14.61
C ARG A 740 13.99 -31.82 -14.43
N LEU A 741 14.92 -31.77 -13.48
CA LEU A 741 15.47 -32.96 -12.79
C LEU A 741 15.66 -32.62 -11.32
N GLY A 742 15.31 -33.53 -10.42
CA GLY A 742 15.30 -33.28 -8.97
C GLY A 742 16.46 -33.94 -8.23
N GLN A 743 17.28 -33.14 -7.55
CA GLN A 743 18.10 -33.54 -6.41
C GLN A 743 17.95 -32.52 -5.27
N GLY A 744 18.46 -32.84 -4.08
CA GLY A 744 18.29 -32.01 -2.88
C GLY A 744 19.21 -30.79 -2.86
N LEU A 745 18.81 -29.75 -2.13
CA LEU A 745 19.59 -28.53 -1.94
C LEU A 745 20.98 -28.84 -1.33
N VAL A 746 22.04 -28.53 -2.09
CA VAL A 746 23.43 -28.63 -1.67
C VAL A 746 23.88 -27.29 -1.09
N VAL A 747 24.58 -27.36 0.06
CA VAL A 747 25.32 -26.24 0.66
C VAL A 747 26.78 -26.67 0.81
N LYS A 748 27.73 -25.85 0.34
CA LYS A 748 29.17 -26.12 0.43
C LYS A 748 29.94 -24.86 0.82
N ASP A 749 30.65 -24.92 1.94
CA ASP A 749 31.48 -23.84 2.46
C ASP A 749 32.97 -24.11 2.21
N TYR A 750 33.66 -23.14 1.61
CA TYR A 750 35.11 -23.14 1.39
C TYR A 750 35.74 -21.91 2.03
N CYS A 751 37.03 -22.00 2.39
CA CYS A 751 37.81 -20.88 2.90
C CYS A 751 39.12 -20.74 2.10
N LEU A 752 39.17 -19.73 1.25
CA LEU A 752 40.37 -19.37 0.49
C LEU A 752 41.30 -18.53 1.38
N LYS A 753 42.58 -18.91 1.45
CA LYS A 753 43.60 -18.14 2.17
C LYS A 753 44.33 -17.23 1.20
N MET A 754 44.23 -15.92 1.45
CA MET A 754 44.83 -14.88 0.62
C MET A 754 46.03 -14.26 1.33
N GLN A 755 47.04 -13.84 0.56
CA GLN A 755 48.27 -13.24 1.06
C GLN A 755 48.77 -12.23 0.05
N ALA A 756 48.53 -10.94 0.33
CA ALA A 756 49.06 -9.84 -0.46
C ALA A 756 50.57 -9.65 -0.27
N THR A 757 51.17 -8.89 -1.18
CA THR A 757 52.59 -8.54 -1.31
C THR A 757 52.86 -7.04 -1.16
N ARG A 758 51.89 -6.15 -1.42
CA ARG A 758 51.97 -4.68 -1.26
C ARG A 758 50.74 -4.06 -0.57
N HIS A 759 50.82 -2.77 -0.26
CA HIS A 759 49.70 -1.98 0.25
C HIS A 759 48.81 -1.52 -0.90
N THR A 760 47.49 -1.71 -0.79
CA THR A 760 46.51 -1.47 -1.86
C THR A 760 46.86 -2.34 -3.07
N GLU A 761 46.52 -3.64 -3.01
CA GLU A 761 46.87 -4.62 -4.05
C GLU A 761 45.67 -5.46 -4.47
N PHE A 762 45.21 -5.27 -5.70
CA PHE A 762 44.09 -5.95 -6.33
C PHE A 762 44.52 -7.38 -6.78
N MET A 763 44.02 -8.47 -6.16
CA MET A 763 44.41 -9.88 -6.45
C MET A 763 43.25 -10.75 -7.01
N ASP A 764 43.36 -11.25 -8.25
CA ASP A 764 42.30 -12.10 -8.84
C ASP A 764 42.16 -13.48 -8.15
N ILE A 765 40.90 -13.84 -7.81
CA ILE A 765 40.48 -15.10 -7.19
C ILE A 765 39.42 -15.87 -8.00
N THR A 766 39.18 -15.51 -9.25
CA THR A 766 38.12 -16.04 -10.10
C THR A 766 38.21 -17.55 -10.30
N GLU A 767 39.40 -18.08 -10.58
CA GLU A 767 39.61 -19.52 -10.77
C GLU A 767 39.54 -20.31 -9.45
N GLN A 768 39.92 -19.67 -8.34
CA GLN A 768 39.83 -20.23 -7.01
C GLN A 768 38.35 -20.40 -6.60
N VAL A 769 37.51 -19.38 -6.86
CA VAL A 769 36.05 -19.47 -6.68
C VAL A 769 35.42 -20.45 -7.68
N ARG A 770 35.87 -20.47 -8.95
CA ARG A 770 35.40 -21.43 -9.96
C ARG A 770 35.70 -22.88 -9.56
N SER A 771 36.86 -23.11 -8.93
CA SER A 771 37.24 -24.41 -8.37
C SER A 771 36.32 -24.82 -7.20
N CYS A 772 35.94 -23.88 -6.33
CA CYS A 772 34.94 -24.12 -5.28
C CYS A 772 33.56 -24.47 -5.86
N VAL A 773 33.12 -23.79 -6.92
CA VAL A 773 31.86 -24.11 -7.61
C VAL A 773 31.93 -25.49 -8.26
N ALA A 774 33.03 -25.83 -8.95
CA ALA A 774 33.22 -27.15 -9.56
C ALA A 774 33.25 -28.30 -8.54
N ASP A 775 33.94 -28.13 -7.39
CA ASP A 775 33.94 -29.12 -6.30
C ASP A 775 32.59 -29.21 -5.57
N SER A 776 31.78 -28.16 -5.62
CA SER A 776 30.48 -28.15 -4.93
C SER A 776 29.49 -29.17 -5.51
N GLY A 777 29.57 -29.43 -6.81
CA GLY A 777 28.61 -30.21 -7.58
C GLY A 777 27.33 -29.46 -7.96
N VAL A 778 27.14 -28.20 -7.51
CA VAL A 778 25.95 -27.39 -7.81
C VAL A 778 25.90 -27.05 -9.30
N THR A 779 24.78 -27.39 -9.94
CA THR A 779 24.49 -27.05 -11.34
C THR A 779 23.71 -25.75 -11.48
N HIS A 780 22.77 -25.48 -10.56
CA HIS A 780 21.85 -24.36 -10.61
C HIS A 780 21.67 -23.74 -9.23
N GLY A 781 22.06 -22.47 -9.08
CA GLY A 781 22.07 -21.80 -7.78
C GLY A 781 22.89 -20.52 -7.77
N PHE A 782 23.67 -20.30 -6.72
CA PHE A 782 24.59 -19.16 -6.61
C PHE A 782 25.79 -19.47 -5.72
N VAL A 783 26.86 -18.68 -5.89
CA VAL A 783 28.00 -18.61 -4.98
C VAL A 783 28.11 -17.23 -4.37
N VAL A 784 28.25 -17.18 -3.04
CA VAL A 784 28.56 -15.97 -2.28
C VAL A 784 30.04 -15.97 -1.94
N VAL A 785 30.75 -14.92 -2.34
CA VAL A 785 32.17 -14.71 -2.04
C VAL A 785 32.27 -13.57 -1.03
N PHE A 786 32.61 -13.89 0.21
CA PHE A 786 32.53 -13.00 1.37
C PHE A 786 33.87 -12.92 2.09
N SER A 787 34.41 -11.72 2.33
CA SER A 787 35.63 -11.59 3.13
C SER A 787 35.31 -11.46 4.63
N LYS A 788 36.01 -12.21 5.49
CA LYS A 788 35.74 -12.30 6.95
C LYS A 788 36.18 -11.06 7.76
N HIS A 789 36.17 -9.91 7.13
CA HIS A 789 37.20 -8.91 7.29
C HIS A 789 36.66 -7.58 6.75
N THR A 790 36.79 -6.41 7.40
CA THR A 790 35.99 -5.20 7.04
C THR A 790 36.77 -3.88 6.77
N THR A 791 37.76 -3.83 5.86
CA THR A 791 38.52 -2.59 5.49
C THR A 791 39.02 -2.56 4.04
N ALA A 792 38.24 -3.09 3.10
CA ALA A 792 38.63 -3.26 1.70
C ALA A 792 37.41 -3.55 0.83
N ALA A 793 37.21 -4.74 0.25
CA ALA A 793 35.91 -5.18 -0.24
C ALA A 793 35.75 -6.71 -0.50
N VAL A 794 34.72 -7.13 -1.22
CA VAL A 794 34.84 -8.00 -2.41
C VAL A 794 34.12 -7.24 -3.52
N LYS A 795 34.56 -7.39 -4.77
CA LYS A 795 33.98 -6.66 -5.91
C LYS A 795 34.00 -7.52 -7.18
N LEU A 796 33.06 -7.31 -8.08
CA LEU A 796 33.19 -7.69 -9.49
C LEU A 796 33.59 -6.45 -10.31
N ASN A 797 34.65 -6.53 -11.13
CA ASN A 797 34.99 -5.49 -12.11
C ASN A 797 35.77 -6.06 -13.32
N GLU A 798 36.05 -5.23 -14.34
CA GLU A 798 36.87 -5.61 -15.49
C GLU A 798 38.36 -5.74 -15.15
N ASN A 799 38.92 -6.92 -15.44
CA ASN A 799 40.33 -7.23 -15.25
C ASN A 799 41.23 -6.38 -16.19
N GLU A 800 41.83 -5.28 -15.74
CA GLU A 800 42.68 -4.36 -16.56
C GLU A 800 43.71 -3.60 -15.68
N PRO A 801 45.04 -3.68 -15.94
CA PRO A 801 46.05 -3.12 -15.05
C PRO A 801 46.05 -1.59 -15.01
N LEU A 802 45.71 -0.91 -16.11
CA LEU A 802 45.59 0.54 -16.15
C LEU A 802 44.32 0.98 -15.42
N LEU A 803 43.22 0.21 -15.53
CA LEU A 803 42.02 0.42 -14.71
C LEU A 803 42.29 0.21 -13.21
N VAL A 804 43.18 -0.73 -12.86
CA VAL A 804 43.63 -0.97 -11.47
C VAL A 804 44.53 0.12 -10.96
N GLU A 805 45.51 0.57 -11.74
CA GLU A 805 46.32 1.74 -11.39
C GLU A 805 45.40 2.98 -11.20
N ASP A 806 44.35 3.14 -12.00
CA ASP A 806 43.30 4.15 -11.82
C ASP A 806 42.42 3.92 -10.57
N MET A 807 42.07 2.68 -10.23
CA MET A 807 41.25 2.33 -9.05
C MET A 807 42.03 2.44 -7.74
N GLU A 808 43.28 1.99 -7.70
CA GLU A 808 44.21 2.22 -6.59
C GLU A 808 44.43 3.72 -6.39
N SER A 809 44.64 4.46 -7.49
CA SER A 809 44.73 5.92 -7.48
C SER A 809 43.41 6.61 -7.10
N LEU A 810 42.24 6.00 -7.36
CA LEU A 810 40.95 6.49 -6.92
C LEU A 810 40.77 6.31 -5.41
N LEU A 811 41.13 5.15 -4.87
CA LEU A 811 41.04 4.86 -3.43
C LEU A 811 42.02 5.73 -2.62
N GLU A 812 43.24 5.94 -3.13
CA GLU A 812 44.19 6.92 -2.56
C GLU A 812 43.62 8.35 -2.58
N ARG A 813 42.89 8.75 -3.64
CA ARG A 813 42.24 10.09 -3.69
C ARG A 813 41.02 10.21 -2.77
N LEU A 814 40.21 9.16 -2.65
CA LEU A 814 39.00 9.15 -1.81
C LEU A 814 39.33 9.18 -0.32
N SER A 815 40.43 8.54 0.08
CA SER A 815 40.86 8.43 1.47
C SER A 815 42.38 8.16 1.52
N PRO A 816 43.23 9.21 1.47
CA PRO A 816 44.68 9.08 1.33
C PRO A 816 45.36 8.41 2.53
N ARG A 817 46.36 7.56 2.28
CA ARG A 817 47.13 6.84 3.32
C ARG A 817 47.79 7.77 4.34
N HIS A 818 48.18 8.96 3.91
CA HIS A 818 48.91 9.96 4.71
C HIS A 818 48.04 11.07 5.32
N ALA A 819 46.70 10.98 5.22
CA ALA A 819 45.80 11.94 5.88
C ALA A 819 45.66 11.69 7.40
N GLU A 820 45.18 12.70 8.13
CA GLU A 820 44.96 12.60 9.58
C GLU A 820 43.65 11.86 9.90
N TYR A 821 43.75 10.58 10.26
CA TYR A 821 42.64 9.81 10.82
C TYR A 821 42.76 9.70 12.33
N ARG A 822 41.68 9.99 13.07
CA ARG A 822 41.60 9.72 14.52
C ARG A 822 41.78 8.23 14.88
N HIS A 823 41.65 7.33 13.91
CA HIS A 823 41.96 5.90 14.05
C HIS A 823 43.46 5.60 14.18
N ASN A 824 44.31 6.51 13.69
CA ASN A 824 45.78 6.40 13.71
C ASN A 824 46.38 7.01 15.00
N ASP A 825 45.59 7.76 15.78
CA ASP A 825 46.02 8.31 17.07
C ASP A 825 45.90 7.23 18.17
N PHE A 826 46.99 6.48 18.33
CA PHE A 826 47.12 5.43 19.34
C PHE A 826 47.24 5.97 20.78
N SER A 827 47.29 7.29 20.99
CA SER A 827 47.19 7.88 22.33
C SER A 827 45.75 7.94 22.84
N VAL A 828 44.76 7.99 21.93
CA VAL A 828 43.32 8.02 22.26
C VAL A 828 42.55 6.76 21.85
N ARG A 829 43.02 6.02 20.82
CA ARG A 829 42.43 4.73 20.42
C ARG A 829 42.75 3.65 21.45
N THR A 830 41.85 3.48 22.42
CA THR A 830 41.98 2.50 23.52
C THR A 830 41.15 1.22 23.31
N VAL A 831 40.16 1.29 22.42
CA VAL A 831 39.34 0.16 21.99
C VAL A 831 40.02 -0.51 20.79
N ASN A 832 39.97 -1.84 20.74
CA ASN A 832 40.37 -2.63 19.56
C ASN A 832 41.83 -2.41 19.09
N MET A 833 42.77 -2.34 20.04
CA MET A 833 44.22 -2.28 19.78
C MET A 833 44.90 -3.64 20.00
N ASN A 834 45.84 -3.97 19.11
CA ASN A 834 46.77 -5.09 19.20
C ASN A 834 48.21 -4.56 19.40
N PRO A 835 49.19 -5.36 19.87
CA PRO A 835 50.58 -4.91 20.04
C PRO A 835 51.25 -4.44 18.74
N ASP A 836 50.90 -5.07 17.63
CA ASP A 836 51.49 -4.88 16.30
C ASP A 836 50.59 -4.04 15.37
N GLU A 837 49.71 -3.19 15.94
CA GLU A 837 48.78 -2.35 15.19
C GLU A 837 49.51 -1.22 14.43
N VAL A 838 49.17 -1.03 13.15
CA VAL A 838 49.75 0.04 12.29
C VAL A 838 48.69 1.06 11.83
N PRO A 839 49.07 2.31 11.51
CA PRO A 839 48.15 3.38 11.08
C PRO A 839 47.35 3.08 9.79
N ASN A 840 46.16 2.49 9.94
CA ASN A 840 45.32 1.95 8.86
C ASN A 840 43.94 2.60 8.72
N GLY A 841 43.71 3.78 9.32
CA GLY A 841 42.43 4.50 9.24
C GLY A 841 41.93 4.77 7.82
N HIS A 842 42.86 4.93 6.86
CA HIS A 842 42.55 5.04 5.44
C HIS A 842 41.83 3.79 4.90
N ALA A 843 42.27 2.57 5.25
CA ALA A 843 41.72 1.34 4.70
C ALA A 843 40.27 1.12 5.15
N HIS A 844 39.95 1.49 6.40
CA HIS A 844 38.58 1.54 6.91
C HIS A 844 37.70 2.51 6.11
N CYS A 845 38.22 3.70 5.79
CA CYS A 845 37.47 4.73 5.06
C CYS A 845 37.33 4.42 3.57
N GLN A 846 38.35 3.84 2.93
CA GLN A 846 38.29 3.35 1.55
C GLN A 846 37.27 2.22 1.38
N HIS A 847 37.11 1.33 2.37
CA HIS A 847 36.08 0.26 2.34
C HIS A 847 34.65 0.80 2.20
N LEU A 848 34.35 1.99 2.73
CA LEU A 848 33.00 2.54 2.70
C LEU A 848 32.46 2.75 1.26
N PHE A 849 33.35 2.75 0.26
CA PHE A 849 33.03 2.89 -1.15
C PHE A 849 32.92 1.55 -1.91
N LEU A 850 33.01 0.42 -1.19
CA LEU A 850 33.07 -0.93 -1.74
C LEU A 850 32.19 -1.91 -0.89
N GLY A 851 31.91 -3.13 -1.36
CA GLY A 851 31.07 -4.12 -0.63
C GLY A 851 31.92 -5.14 0.16
N THR A 852 31.40 -5.89 1.14
CA THR A 852 32.18 -6.99 1.81
C THR A 852 32.05 -8.34 1.11
N SER A 853 31.11 -8.47 0.18
CA SER A 853 30.81 -9.70 -0.54
C SER A 853 30.19 -9.43 -1.91
N GLU A 854 30.36 -10.37 -2.83
CA GLU A 854 29.64 -10.45 -4.10
C GLU A 854 28.87 -11.77 -4.18
N THR A 855 27.73 -11.78 -4.88
CA THR A 855 26.90 -12.98 -5.11
C THR A 855 26.73 -13.20 -6.60
N ILE A 856 27.03 -14.41 -7.06
CA ILE A 856 27.17 -14.74 -8.47
C ILE A 856 26.26 -15.94 -8.79
N PRO A 857 25.34 -15.83 -9.77
CA PRO A 857 24.49 -16.96 -10.16
C PRO A 857 25.29 -18.07 -10.83
N ILE A 858 24.86 -19.32 -10.61
CA ILE A 858 25.40 -20.53 -11.23
C ILE A 858 24.29 -21.14 -12.09
N VAL A 859 24.61 -21.39 -13.36
CA VAL A 859 23.71 -22.02 -14.34
C VAL A 859 24.55 -23.00 -15.15
N ASP A 860 24.05 -24.22 -15.38
CA ASP A 860 24.78 -25.34 -16.00
C ASP A 860 26.15 -25.66 -15.33
N GLY A 861 26.26 -25.44 -14.02
CA GLY A 861 27.50 -25.63 -13.24
C GLY A 861 28.57 -24.55 -13.44
N ALA A 862 28.28 -23.52 -14.25
CA ALA A 862 29.17 -22.40 -14.50
C ALA A 862 28.66 -21.13 -13.81
N MET A 863 29.57 -20.40 -13.16
CA MET A 863 29.32 -19.02 -12.71
C MET A 863 28.97 -18.14 -13.91
N ARG A 864 27.94 -17.29 -13.78
CA ARG A 864 27.50 -16.37 -14.83
C ARG A 864 27.77 -14.92 -14.43
N PHE A 865 28.69 -14.30 -15.15
CA PHE A 865 29.03 -12.88 -15.11
C PHE A 865 29.43 -12.41 -16.53
N GLY A 866 29.55 -11.10 -16.74
CA GLY A 866 29.88 -10.51 -18.04
C GLY A 866 31.30 -10.82 -18.50
N THR A 867 31.56 -10.72 -19.81
CA THR A 867 32.77 -11.19 -20.52
C THR A 867 34.11 -10.78 -19.90
N TYR A 868 34.18 -9.60 -19.28
CA TYR A 868 35.42 -9.05 -18.68
C TYR A 868 35.45 -9.12 -17.15
N GLN A 869 34.36 -9.54 -16.50
CA GLN A 869 34.25 -9.49 -15.05
C GLN A 869 35.07 -10.60 -14.39
N SER A 870 35.84 -10.23 -13.36
CA SER A 870 36.55 -11.15 -12.47
C SER A 870 36.18 -10.93 -10.99
N ILE A 871 36.53 -11.90 -10.16
CA ILE A 871 36.28 -12.01 -8.71
C ILE A 871 37.63 -11.96 -7.97
N PHE A 872 37.67 -11.36 -6.77
CA PHE A 872 38.65 -10.29 -6.60
C PHE A 872 39.04 -10.03 -5.10
N PHE A 873 40.32 -9.75 -4.77
CA PHE A 873 40.87 -9.58 -3.38
C PHE A 873 41.93 -8.43 -3.12
N ILE A 874 41.54 -7.25 -2.56
CA ILE A 874 42.37 -6.04 -2.33
C ILE A 874 42.86 -6.01 -0.90
N GLU A 875 44.16 -6.06 -0.68
CA GLU A 875 44.68 -5.64 0.62
C GLU A 875 44.76 -4.10 0.68
N LEU A 876 43.74 -3.39 1.20
CA LEU A 876 43.82 -1.92 1.35
C LEU A 876 44.68 -1.46 2.55
N ASP A 877 44.96 -2.34 3.52
CA ASP A 877 45.81 -2.01 4.67
C ASP A 877 47.28 -2.31 4.34
N HIS A 878 47.77 -3.53 4.64
CA HIS A 878 49.16 -3.95 4.41
C HIS A 878 49.29 -5.46 4.28
N PRO A 879 50.37 -5.99 3.67
CA PRO A 879 50.59 -7.42 3.46
C PRO A 879 50.49 -8.27 4.74
N ARG A 880 49.41 -9.05 4.86
CA ARG A 880 49.20 -10.03 5.94
C ARG A 880 48.29 -11.19 5.51
N PRO A 881 48.19 -12.28 6.28
CA PRO A 881 47.31 -13.41 5.95
C PRO A 881 45.83 -13.04 6.07
N ARG A 882 45.02 -13.51 5.11
CA ARG A 882 43.60 -13.19 4.96
C ARG A 882 42.75 -14.40 4.61
N GLU A 883 41.45 -14.29 4.83
CA GLU A 883 40.47 -15.36 4.56
C GLU A 883 39.23 -14.85 3.80
N VAL A 884 38.89 -15.54 2.72
CA VAL A 884 37.64 -15.36 1.95
C VAL A 884 36.80 -16.62 2.09
N VAL A 885 35.57 -16.49 2.60
CA VAL A 885 34.57 -17.55 2.57
C VAL A 885 33.94 -17.58 1.19
N VAL A 886 33.84 -18.77 0.61
CA VAL A 886 33.11 -19.03 -0.61
C VAL A 886 32.02 -20.04 -0.26
N GLN A 887 30.77 -19.59 -0.20
CA GLN A 887 29.61 -20.45 0.07
C GLN A 887 28.85 -20.69 -1.23
N VAL A 888 28.73 -21.96 -1.63
CA VAL A 888 27.97 -22.37 -2.82
C VAL A 888 26.64 -23.00 -2.37
N LEU A 889 25.54 -22.54 -2.96
CA LEU A 889 24.18 -23.01 -2.66
C LEU A 889 23.42 -23.30 -3.95
N GLY A 890 22.81 -24.49 -4.09
CA GLY A 890 21.97 -24.80 -5.24
C GLY A 890 21.60 -26.28 -5.39
N GLN A 891 21.24 -26.67 -6.62
CA GLN A 891 20.87 -28.04 -7.03
C GLN A 891 21.88 -28.59 -8.05
#